data_AF-A0A8T0FTY4-F1
#
_entry.id   AF-A0A8T0FTY4-F1
#
_cell.length_a   1.000
_cell.length_b   1.000
_cell.length_c   1.000
_cell.angle_alpha   90.00
_cell.angle_beta   90.00
_cell.angle_gamma   90.00
#
_symmetry.space_group_name_H-M   'P 1'
#
loop_
_entity.id
_entity.type
_entity.pdbx_description
1 polymer ?
#
loop_
_entity_poly.entity_id
_entity_poly.type
_entity_poly.pdbx_seq_one_letter_code
_entity_poly.pdbx_strand_id
1 'polypeptide(L)'
;MQIQTDNNVKIYNLSCGKSLPDWLTERKRRLLQKKNVDIRRRIELIQDFEMPGVSTGIKISRDGNFIFATGIYKPRIRCFDVNNLSMKFERCFDAEAVQFEILSDDYKKLALLQCDRTIELHVQHGSYFKLRIPKFGRDLKYHKASCDLLTCGAGSEIYRLNLEQGRFLNPYHTEASSLNKLAIHEYYDIIACGTMEGKVEAWDPRQRERIATLDCALAVPDYDNIEGFPSITALSFKGDLTMAVGTFTGQVMLYDIRANKPFLVQTHDLHQPVKCIEFVPNEELLVSMNPNSVKFWKRNTGDFYFSVTSPVHLNDLCIVPNSGLFFLANEDKKILSYFVPTIGPAPKWCCFLDNITEELEESKQDAVYDDYKFVTEKELHQLHLDHLIGTNLLRGYMHGYFMDVRLYNKARAIMQPEAYQDLKKKMVQSKIEKERNAKRIQVKQLPSINKDYAQKLLEKKANSNEEVVNPFEDDRFKDLFENPDFEIKQTDDEYARIKATVERANKKKVTIVPESEPMDLLEEENNYKSSSSESEDEEEEESEDSEVELPADKKRRGTLKAVDSERFKLLYKNDENEDESIPVEERLKKTHESFKESNAAAGNKVVTWTTGKSEKASKREEERKAHMKERAKCRRPAKYIKK
;
A
#
# COMPACT_ATOMS: atom_id res chain seq x y z
N MET A 1 9.46 3.70 -8.39
CA MET A 1 9.74 5.12 -8.74
C MET A 1 11.19 5.22 -9.16
N GLN A 2 11.47 5.76 -10.34
CA GLN A 2 12.82 6.03 -10.83
C GLN A 2 12.91 7.52 -11.12
N ILE A 3 14.02 8.15 -10.70
CA ILE A 3 14.29 9.56 -10.96
C ILE A 3 15.09 9.65 -12.25
N GLN A 4 14.65 10.49 -13.18
CA GLN A 4 15.43 10.99 -14.31
C GLN A 4 15.71 12.47 -14.05
N THR A 5 16.88 12.96 -14.46
CA THR A 5 17.27 14.36 -14.27
C THR A 5 17.82 14.91 -15.58
N ASP A 6 17.03 15.75 -16.24
CA ASP A 6 17.38 16.46 -17.48
C ASP A 6 17.34 17.97 -17.19
N ASN A 7 18.34 18.74 -17.64
CA ASN A 7 18.40 20.20 -17.49
C ASN A 7 18.12 20.72 -16.05
N ASN A 8 18.63 20.03 -15.02
CA ASN A 8 18.36 20.29 -13.60
C ASN A 8 16.89 20.14 -13.15
N VAL A 9 15.98 19.70 -14.03
CA VAL A 9 14.61 19.31 -13.68
C VAL A 9 14.59 17.85 -13.25
N LYS A 10 13.96 17.57 -12.09
CA LYS A 10 13.74 16.21 -11.59
C LYS A 10 12.43 15.68 -12.14
N ILE A 11 12.50 14.52 -12.78
CA ILE A 11 11.39 13.85 -13.46
C ILE A 11 11.20 12.51 -12.78
N TYR A 12 10.01 12.26 -12.25
CA TYR A 12 9.71 11.06 -11.48
C TYR A 12 8.87 10.08 -12.30
N ASN A 13 9.47 8.97 -12.72
CA ASN A 13 8.75 7.86 -13.34
C ASN A 13 8.14 6.97 -12.25
N LEU A 14 6.81 6.99 -12.16
CA LEU A 14 6.05 6.24 -11.17
C LEU A 14 5.82 4.78 -11.60
N SER A 15 5.65 4.52 -12.91
CA SER A 15 5.40 3.18 -13.47
C SER A 15 6.60 2.24 -13.40
N CYS A 16 7.82 2.79 -13.31
CA CYS A 16 9.08 2.05 -13.22
C CYS A 16 9.12 1.11 -12.00
N GLY A 17 9.01 -0.19 -12.29
CA GLY A 17 9.16 -1.30 -11.35
C GLY A 17 8.61 -2.61 -11.93
N LYS A 18 9.31 -3.72 -11.69
CA LYS A 18 8.94 -5.06 -12.18
C LYS A 18 7.47 -5.38 -11.81
N SER A 19 6.65 -5.76 -12.80
CA SER A 19 5.32 -6.29 -12.53
C SER A 19 5.42 -7.69 -11.93
N LEU A 20 4.62 -7.94 -10.89
CA LEU A 20 4.35 -9.30 -10.43
C LEU A 20 3.33 -9.88 -11.40
N PRO A 21 3.57 -11.04 -12.04
CA PRO A 21 2.62 -11.60 -13.00
C PRO A 21 1.31 -12.05 -12.32
N ASP A 22 0.17 -11.78 -12.94
CA ASP A 22 -1.17 -12.09 -12.38
C ASP A 22 -1.39 -13.58 -12.08
N TRP A 23 -0.74 -14.47 -12.83
CA TRP A 23 -0.82 -15.91 -12.62
C TRP A 23 -0.12 -16.37 -11.32
N LEU A 24 0.63 -15.49 -10.64
CA LEU A 24 1.32 -15.80 -9.41
C LEU A 24 0.34 -15.78 -8.21
N THR A 25 0.14 -16.96 -7.61
CA THR A 25 -0.63 -17.11 -6.36
C THR A 25 -0.21 -16.11 -5.28
N GLU A 26 -1.17 -15.49 -4.59
CA GLU A 26 -0.93 -14.49 -3.54
C GLU A 26 0.13 -14.89 -2.50
N ARG A 27 0.15 -16.15 -2.05
CA ARG A 27 1.17 -16.63 -1.09
C ARG A 27 2.59 -16.42 -1.62
N LYS A 28 2.84 -16.66 -2.92
CA LYS A 28 4.12 -16.37 -3.57
C LYS A 28 4.34 -14.87 -3.77
N ARG A 29 3.29 -14.09 -4.08
CA ARG A 29 3.35 -12.62 -4.17
C ARG A 29 3.82 -12.01 -2.84
N ARG A 30 3.23 -12.42 -1.71
CA ARG A 30 3.62 -12.00 -0.36
C ARG A 30 5.05 -12.46 0.02
N LEU A 31 5.45 -13.68 -0.35
CA LEU A 31 6.82 -14.15 -0.14
C LEU A 31 7.86 -13.34 -0.95
N LEU A 32 7.54 -12.93 -2.18
CA LEU A 32 8.41 -12.06 -2.98
C LEU A 32 8.45 -10.63 -2.43
N GLN A 33 7.32 -10.09 -1.94
CA GLN A 33 7.29 -8.80 -1.24
C GLN A 33 8.12 -8.80 0.05
N LYS A 34 8.17 -9.92 0.80
CA LYS A 34 9.07 -10.07 1.95
C LYS A 34 10.55 -10.14 1.54
N LYS A 35 10.87 -10.78 0.40
CA LYS A 35 12.26 -10.99 -0.05
C LYS A 35 12.86 -9.78 -0.78
N ASN A 36 12.08 -9.07 -1.58
CA ASN A 36 12.59 -8.03 -2.48
C ASN A 36 12.12 -6.64 -2.02
N VAL A 37 13.07 -5.83 -1.54
CA VAL A 37 12.83 -4.45 -1.07
C VAL A 37 12.21 -3.60 -2.19
N ASP A 38 12.65 -3.73 -3.44
CA ASP A 38 12.11 -3.00 -4.60
C ASP A 38 10.61 -3.24 -4.82
N ILE A 39 10.12 -4.44 -4.49
CA ILE A 39 8.72 -4.82 -4.64
C ILE A 39 7.90 -4.29 -3.45
N ARG A 40 8.51 -4.23 -2.25
CA ARG A 40 7.91 -3.63 -1.06
C ARG A 40 7.82 -2.10 -1.15
N ARG A 41 8.83 -1.45 -1.74
CA ARG A 41 8.89 0.00 -2.01
C ARG A 41 8.27 0.38 -3.37
N ARG A 42 7.50 -0.51 -4.02
CA ARG A 42 6.78 -0.19 -5.25
C ARG A 42 5.58 0.70 -4.91
N ILE A 43 5.58 1.90 -5.48
CA ILE A 43 4.42 2.78 -5.52
C ILE A 43 3.61 2.42 -6.77
N GLU A 44 2.31 2.22 -6.60
CA GLU A 44 1.32 2.14 -7.68
C GLU A 44 0.32 3.26 -7.44
N LEU A 45 0.22 4.19 -8.40
CA LEU A 45 -0.65 5.36 -8.28
C LEU A 45 -2.13 4.96 -8.35
N ILE A 46 -2.45 4.16 -9.38
CA ILE A 46 -3.78 3.65 -9.68
C ILE A 46 -3.62 2.13 -9.77
N GLN A 47 -4.48 1.40 -9.08
CA GLN A 47 -4.47 -0.06 -9.08
C GLN A 47 -4.81 -0.59 -10.48
N ASP A 48 -4.04 -1.57 -10.94
CA ASP A 48 -4.21 -2.28 -12.21
C ASP A 48 -4.23 -1.33 -13.44
N PHE A 49 -3.48 -0.22 -13.35
CA PHE A 49 -3.24 0.76 -14.42
C PHE A 49 -2.29 0.24 -15.51
N GLU A 50 -2.70 -0.85 -16.12
CA GLU A 50 -2.01 -1.54 -17.21
C GLU A 50 -3.01 -1.99 -18.28
N MET A 51 -2.48 -2.51 -19.38
CA MET A 51 -3.16 -3.19 -20.46
C MET A 51 -2.50 -4.56 -20.68
N PRO A 52 -3.24 -5.57 -21.17
CA PRO A 52 -2.67 -6.91 -21.40
C PRO A 52 -1.60 -6.95 -22.52
N GLY A 53 -1.53 -5.90 -23.34
CA GLY A 53 -0.54 -5.65 -24.39
C GLY A 53 -0.44 -4.13 -24.61
N VAL A 54 -0.40 -3.69 -25.86
CA VAL A 54 -0.31 -2.28 -26.25
C VAL A 54 -1.50 -1.43 -25.76
N SER A 55 -1.21 -0.21 -25.32
CA SER A 55 -2.17 0.89 -25.15
C SER A 55 -2.12 1.85 -26.35
N THR A 56 -3.29 2.24 -26.88
CA THR A 56 -3.39 3.06 -28.09
C THR A 56 -3.61 4.53 -27.78
N GLY A 57 -4.68 4.87 -27.06
CA GLY A 57 -4.99 6.24 -26.66
C GLY A 57 -5.41 6.36 -25.19
N ILE A 58 -5.12 7.52 -24.59
CA ILE A 58 -5.46 7.86 -23.19
C ILE A 58 -6.07 9.26 -23.15
N LYS A 59 -7.19 9.42 -22.45
CA LYS A 59 -7.81 10.74 -22.23
C LYS A 59 -8.40 10.85 -20.83
N ILE A 60 -8.34 12.05 -20.28
CA ILE A 60 -8.92 12.38 -18.99
C ILE A 60 -10.27 13.10 -19.21
N SER A 61 -11.25 12.79 -18.37
CA SER A 61 -12.52 13.51 -18.29
C SER A 61 -12.30 14.99 -17.96
N ARG A 62 -13.15 15.90 -18.43
CA ARG A 62 -12.99 17.34 -18.17
C ARG A 62 -13.05 17.68 -16.67
N ASP A 63 -13.78 16.90 -15.89
CA ASP A 63 -13.85 17.00 -14.43
C ASP A 63 -12.58 16.51 -13.71
N GLY A 64 -11.60 15.94 -14.41
CA GLY A 64 -10.38 15.35 -13.85
C GLY A 64 -10.56 14.02 -13.10
N ASN A 65 -11.81 13.57 -12.88
CA ASN A 65 -12.15 12.42 -12.02
C ASN A 65 -12.06 11.04 -12.69
N PHE A 66 -11.99 10.97 -14.02
CA PHE A 66 -11.96 9.71 -14.77
C PHE A 66 -10.85 9.70 -15.80
N ILE A 67 -10.07 8.62 -15.83
CA ILE A 67 -9.08 8.36 -16.88
C ILE A 67 -9.60 7.22 -17.74
N PHE A 68 -9.60 7.42 -19.05
CA PHE A 68 -9.87 6.38 -20.02
C PHE A 68 -8.59 5.97 -20.71
N ALA A 69 -8.36 4.67 -20.81
CA ALA A 69 -7.28 4.10 -21.62
C ALA A 69 -7.84 3.02 -22.54
N THR A 70 -7.36 2.99 -23.79
CA THR A 70 -7.73 2.01 -24.81
C THR A 70 -6.57 1.07 -25.11
N GLY A 71 -6.86 -0.18 -25.46
CA GLY A 71 -5.84 -1.19 -25.73
C GLY A 71 -6.27 -2.27 -26.71
N ILE A 72 -5.29 -2.91 -27.35
CA ILE A 72 -5.46 -3.72 -28.56
C ILE A 72 -5.91 -5.17 -28.27
N TYR A 73 -5.32 -5.84 -27.27
CA TYR A 73 -5.52 -7.28 -27.08
C TYR A 73 -6.90 -7.62 -26.48
N LYS A 74 -7.79 -8.18 -27.32
CA LYS A 74 -9.25 -8.12 -27.19
C LYS A 74 -9.62 -6.64 -27.02
N PRO A 75 -9.91 -5.92 -28.11
CA PRO A 75 -9.90 -4.46 -28.11
C PRO A 75 -10.84 -3.96 -27.03
N ARG A 76 -10.34 -3.08 -26.17
CA ARG A 76 -11.04 -2.72 -24.93
C ARG A 76 -10.77 -1.29 -24.49
N ILE A 77 -11.68 -0.79 -23.68
CA ILE A 77 -11.50 0.44 -22.90
C ILE A 77 -11.57 0.12 -21.41
N ARG A 78 -10.61 0.65 -20.65
CA ARG A 78 -10.63 0.69 -19.19
C ARG A 78 -10.95 2.12 -18.77
N CYS A 79 -11.95 2.26 -17.89
CA CYS A 79 -12.23 3.50 -17.20
C CYS A 79 -11.71 3.36 -15.76
N PHE A 80 -10.82 4.25 -15.36
CA PHE A 80 -10.30 4.33 -13.99
C PHE A 80 -11.02 5.46 -13.25
N ASP A 81 -11.48 5.17 -12.04
CA ASP A 81 -12.05 6.14 -11.13
C ASP A 81 -10.93 6.68 -10.26
N VAL A 82 -10.62 7.96 -10.45
CA VAL A 82 -9.42 8.59 -9.90
C VAL A 82 -9.56 8.79 -8.38
N ASN A 83 -10.76 9.07 -7.88
CA ASN A 83 -11.01 9.23 -6.44
C ASN A 83 -10.92 7.90 -5.68
N ASN A 84 -11.17 6.77 -6.35
CA ASN A 84 -11.04 5.43 -5.77
C ASN A 84 -9.72 4.74 -6.16
N LEU A 85 -8.80 5.44 -6.86
CA LEU A 85 -7.50 4.93 -7.34
C LEU A 85 -7.56 3.55 -8.03
N SER A 86 -8.66 3.23 -8.72
CA SER A 86 -8.94 1.87 -9.19
C SER A 86 -9.76 1.82 -10.48
N MET A 87 -9.75 0.66 -11.15
CA MET A 87 -10.52 0.44 -12.37
C MET A 87 -12.02 0.37 -12.06
N LYS A 88 -12.80 1.29 -12.64
CA LYS A 88 -14.26 1.38 -12.48
C LYS A 88 -14.98 0.31 -13.29
N PHE A 89 -14.59 0.16 -14.55
CA PHE A 89 -15.07 -0.89 -15.45
C PHE A 89 -14.12 -1.11 -16.62
N GLU A 90 -14.24 -2.28 -17.23
CA GLU A 90 -13.65 -2.62 -18.51
C GLU A 90 -14.77 -2.99 -19.49
N ARG A 91 -14.65 -2.59 -20.76
CA ARG A 91 -15.53 -3.03 -21.86
C ARG A 91 -14.69 -3.51 -23.03
N CYS A 92 -15.07 -4.63 -23.61
CA CYS A 92 -14.53 -5.08 -24.89
C CYS A 92 -15.35 -4.52 -26.06
N PHE A 93 -14.71 -4.45 -27.22
CA PHE A 93 -15.23 -4.03 -28.51
C PHE A 93 -15.12 -5.16 -29.54
N ASP A 94 -15.82 -5.02 -30.68
CA ASP A 94 -15.65 -5.92 -31.82
C ASP A 94 -14.35 -5.63 -32.59
N ALA A 95 -14.01 -4.35 -32.73
CA ALA A 95 -12.85 -3.85 -33.47
C ALA A 95 -12.02 -2.87 -32.63
N GLU A 96 -10.77 -2.68 -33.03
CA GLU A 96 -9.84 -1.77 -32.37
C GLU A 96 -10.29 -0.31 -32.49
N ALA A 97 -10.09 0.45 -31.41
CA ALA A 97 -10.38 1.88 -31.35
C ALA A 97 -9.15 2.68 -31.80
N VAL A 98 -9.29 3.42 -32.90
CA VAL A 98 -8.27 4.33 -33.43
C VAL A 98 -8.18 5.58 -32.56
N GLN A 99 -9.34 6.14 -32.23
CA GLN A 99 -9.47 7.37 -31.45
C GLN A 99 -10.82 7.35 -30.72
N PHE A 100 -10.90 7.96 -29.55
CA PHE A 100 -12.14 8.13 -28.82
C PHE A 100 -12.24 9.55 -28.25
N GLU A 101 -13.45 10.05 -27.99
CA GLU A 101 -13.67 11.36 -27.39
C GLU A 101 -14.76 11.27 -26.31
N ILE A 102 -14.54 11.94 -25.19
CA ILE A 102 -15.48 11.98 -24.07
C ILE A 102 -16.49 13.10 -24.34
N LEU A 103 -17.78 12.75 -24.43
CA LEU A 103 -18.83 13.68 -24.83
C LEU A 103 -19.35 14.49 -23.64
N SER A 104 -19.57 13.80 -22.52
CA SER A 104 -19.93 14.38 -21.23
C SER A 104 -18.68 14.89 -20.51
N ASP A 105 -18.85 15.74 -19.49
CA ASP A 105 -17.73 16.11 -18.62
C ASP A 105 -17.33 14.90 -17.71
N ASP A 106 -18.33 14.09 -17.33
CA ASP A 106 -18.25 12.74 -16.73
C ASP A 106 -17.81 11.60 -17.69
N TYR A 107 -17.57 10.42 -17.12
CA TYR A 107 -17.50 9.12 -17.84
C TYR A 107 -18.79 8.65 -18.56
N LYS A 108 -19.91 9.37 -18.43
CA LYS A 108 -21.27 8.86 -18.74
C LYS A 108 -21.54 8.59 -20.22
N LYS A 109 -20.93 9.38 -21.12
CA LYS A 109 -21.14 9.33 -22.58
C LYS A 109 -19.80 9.44 -23.30
N LEU A 110 -19.51 8.51 -24.19
CA LEU A 110 -18.23 8.40 -24.88
C LEU A 110 -18.45 7.95 -26.33
N ALA A 111 -17.69 8.51 -27.27
CA ALA A 111 -17.72 8.12 -28.67
C ALA A 111 -16.38 7.49 -29.07
N LEU A 112 -16.44 6.36 -29.79
CA LEU A 112 -15.27 5.63 -30.29
C LEU A 112 -15.31 5.58 -31.82
N LEU A 113 -14.16 5.80 -32.44
CA LEU A 113 -13.90 5.56 -33.85
C LEU A 113 -13.15 4.22 -33.99
N GLN A 114 -13.78 3.23 -34.61
CA GLN A 114 -13.20 1.91 -34.82
C GLN A 114 -12.53 1.76 -36.20
N CYS A 115 -11.53 0.88 -36.27
CA CYS A 115 -10.79 0.55 -37.50
C CYS A 115 -11.69 0.04 -38.65
N ASP A 116 -12.87 -0.52 -38.35
CA ASP A 116 -13.81 -1.09 -39.35
C ASP A 116 -14.73 -0.06 -40.04
N ARG A 117 -14.45 1.24 -39.79
CA ARG A 117 -15.22 2.44 -40.19
C ARG A 117 -16.49 2.67 -39.37
N THR A 118 -16.63 2.06 -38.20
CA THR A 118 -17.79 2.31 -37.33
C THR A 118 -17.50 3.36 -36.26
N ILE A 119 -18.56 4.10 -35.89
CA ILE A 119 -18.60 4.92 -34.68
C ILE A 119 -19.44 4.18 -33.67
N GLU A 120 -18.88 3.85 -32.50
CA GLU A 120 -19.65 3.33 -31.37
C GLU A 120 -19.90 4.43 -30.34
N LEU A 121 -21.17 4.65 -30.03
CA LEU A 121 -21.60 5.52 -28.95
C LEU A 121 -21.85 4.66 -27.70
N HIS A 122 -21.14 4.97 -26.63
CA HIS A 122 -21.22 4.30 -25.33
C HIS A 122 -21.90 5.18 -24.28
N VAL A 123 -22.74 4.55 -23.47
CA VAL A 123 -23.44 5.14 -22.33
C VAL A 123 -23.07 4.35 -21.06
N GLN A 124 -23.45 4.80 -19.85
CA GLN A 124 -23.15 4.12 -18.58
C GLN A 124 -23.47 2.61 -18.56
N HIS A 125 -24.52 2.15 -19.23
CA HIS A 125 -24.94 0.74 -19.22
C HIS A 125 -24.32 -0.13 -20.32
N GLY A 126 -23.58 0.43 -21.30
CA GLY A 126 -22.95 -0.36 -22.36
C GLY A 126 -22.71 0.43 -23.66
N SER A 127 -22.61 -0.30 -24.77
CA SER A 127 -22.78 0.27 -26.11
C SER A 127 -24.26 0.62 -26.31
N TYR A 128 -24.51 1.82 -26.85
CA TYR A 128 -25.86 2.33 -27.11
C TYR A 128 -26.20 2.24 -28.59
N PHE A 129 -25.28 2.66 -29.47
CA PHE A 129 -25.52 2.65 -30.90
C PHE A 129 -24.22 2.52 -31.70
N LYS A 130 -24.28 1.84 -32.86
CA LYS A 130 -23.17 1.62 -33.78
C LYS A 130 -23.54 2.17 -35.16
N LEU A 131 -22.80 3.17 -35.61
CA LEU A 131 -22.97 3.85 -36.90
C LEU A 131 -21.83 3.47 -37.84
N ARG A 132 -22.01 3.61 -39.16
CA ARG A 132 -20.95 3.38 -40.15
C ARG A 132 -20.66 4.62 -40.98
N ILE A 133 -19.38 4.95 -41.12
CA ILE A 133 -18.84 6.01 -41.97
C ILE A 133 -18.49 5.42 -43.35
N PRO A 134 -18.63 6.17 -44.47
CA PRO A 134 -18.22 5.69 -45.79
C PRO A 134 -16.73 5.34 -45.90
N LYS A 135 -15.84 6.21 -45.41
CA LYS A 135 -14.37 6.08 -45.49
C LYS A 135 -13.75 5.75 -44.13
N PHE A 136 -12.50 5.30 -44.13
CA PHE A 136 -11.72 5.06 -42.91
C PHE A 136 -11.39 6.37 -42.20
N GLY A 137 -11.78 6.49 -40.93
CA GLY A 137 -11.42 7.60 -40.08
C GLY A 137 -10.02 7.45 -39.48
N ARG A 138 -9.37 8.57 -39.18
CA ARG A 138 -8.09 8.67 -38.46
C ARG A 138 -8.21 9.40 -37.13
N ASP A 139 -9.10 10.39 -37.05
CA ASP A 139 -9.27 11.21 -35.85
C ASP A 139 -10.75 11.59 -35.65
N LEU A 140 -11.10 11.84 -34.38
CA LEU A 140 -12.46 12.03 -33.89
C LEU A 140 -12.48 13.20 -32.90
N LYS A 141 -13.31 14.21 -33.15
CA LYS A 141 -13.49 15.34 -32.24
C LYS A 141 -14.95 15.74 -32.08
N TYR A 142 -15.31 16.17 -30.87
CA TYR A 142 -16.68 16.58 -30.54
C TYR A 142 -16.76 18.10 -30.39
N HIS A 143 -17.59 18.73 -31.20
CA HIS A 143 -17.88 20.16 -31.15
C HIS A 143 -19.02 20.43 -30.15
N LYS A 144 -18.68 21.02 -29.00
CA LYS A 144 -19.62 21.22 -27.88
C LYS A 144 -20.81 22.11 -28.25
N ALA A 145 -20.57 23.23 -28.96
CA ALA A 145 -21.59 24.27 -29.17
C ALA A 145 -22.68 23.91 -30.19
N SER A 146 -22.41 23.01 -31.14
CA SER A 146 -23.42 22.51 -32.11
C SER A 146 -23.82 21.04 -31.90
N CYS A 147 -23.26 20.37 -30.89
CA CYS A 147 -23.40 18.93 -30.65
C CYS A 147 -23.00 18.06 -31.86
N ASP A 148 -22.09 18.53 -32.71
CA ASP A 148 -21.58 17.78 -33.86
C ASP A 148 -20.35 16.92 -33.48
N LEU A 149 -20.42 15.64 -33.81
CA LEU A 149 -19.27 14.74 -33.80
C LEU A 149 -18.61 14.76 -35.19
N LEU A 150 -17.37 15.20 -35.25
CA LEU A 150 -16.57 15.38 -36.46
C LEU A 150 -15.58 14.23 -36.62
N THR A 151 -15.53 13.63 -37.81
CA THR A 151 -14.58 12.57 -38.13
C THR A 151 -13.75 12.94 -39.35
N CYS A 152 -12.42 12.93 -39.20
CA CYS A 152 -11.47 13.03 -40.30
C CYS A 152 -10.99 11.65 -40.72
N GLY A 153 -10.54 11.49 -41.96
CA GLY A 153 -10.16 10.19 -42.50
C GLY A 153 -9.34 10.21 -43.78
N ALA A 154 -9.24 9.04 -44.41
CA ALA A 154 -8.45 8.78 -45.61
C ALA A 154 -8.96 9.48 -46.90
N GLY A 155 -9.86 10.47 -46.80
CA GLY A 155 -10.33 11.26 -47.93
C GLY A 155 -10.50 12.75 -47.57
N SER A 156 -10.82 13.54 -48.59
CA SER A 156 -11.13 14.99 -48.57
C SER A 156 -12.41 15.38 -47.78
N GLU A 157 -13.15 14.42 -47.24
CA GLU A 157 -14.43 14.68 -46.55
C GLU A 157 -14.29 14.63 -45.02
N ILE A 158 -14.79 15.67 -44.35
CA ILE A 158 -15.01 15.67 -42.90
C ILE A 158 -16.47 15.33 -42.65
N TYR A 159 -16.75 14.13 -42.17
CA TYR A 159 -18.13 13.74 -41.86
C TYR A 159 -18.59 14.36 -40.55
N ARG A 160 -19.82 14.91 -40.57
CA ARG A 160 -20.47 15.56 -39.44
C ARG A 160 -21.66 14.73 -39.00
N LEU A 161 -21.61 14.16 -37.81
CA LEU A 161 -22.74 13.49 -37.18
C LEU A 161 -23.31 14.39 -36.08
N ASN A 162 -24.48 14.97 -36.30
CA ASN A 162 -25.13 15.77 -35.27
C ASN A 162 -25.81 14.86 -34.24
N LEU A 163 -25.38 14.94 -32.97
CA LEU A 163 -25.87 14.04 -31.90
C LEU A 163 -27.24 14.45 -31.33
N GLU A 164 -27.66 15.69 -31.52
CA GLU A 164 -28.99 16.17 -31.13
C GLU A 164 -30.07 15.70 -32.12
N GLN A 165 -29.78 15.83 -33.42
CA GLN A 165 -30.69 15.46 -34.52
C GLN A 165 -30.56 13.97 -34.92
N GLY A 166 -29.52 13.27 -34.46
CA GLY A 166 -29.27 11.86 -34.76
C GLY A 166 -28.97 11.55 -36.24
N ARG A 167 -28.57 12.56 -37.02
CA ARG A 167 -28.35 12.44 -38.47
C ARG A 167 -26.96 12.91 -38.89
N PHE A 168 -26.47 12.35 -39.98
CA PHE A 168 -25.34 12.94 -40.70
C PHE A 168 -25.80 14.25 -41.36
N LEU A 169 -25.03 15.31 -41.17
CA LEU A 169 -25.12 16.55 -41.93
C LEU A 169 -24.22 16.44 -43.18
N ASN A 170 -24.36 17.38 -44.10
CA ASN A 170 -23.47 17.47 -45.26
C ASN A 170 -22.00 17.56 -44.77
N PRO A 171 -21.09 16.73 -45.31
CA PRO A 171 -19.68 16.79 -44.93
C PRO A 171 -19.04 18.09 -45.42
N TYR A 172 -17.95 18.49 -44.78
CA TYR A 172 -17.06 19.51 -45.36
C TYR A 172 -16.18 18.86 -46.41
N HIS A 173 -16.00 19.55 -47.54
CA HIS A 173 -15.13 19.12 -48.64
C HIS A 173 -13.86 19.97 -48.65
N THR A 174 -12.73 19.36 -48.32
CA THR A 174 -11.39 19.98 -48.36
C THR A 174 -10.82 19.86 -49.77
N GLU A 175 -9.76 20.62 -50.09
CA GLU A 175 -9.03 20.40 -51.36
C GLU A 175 -8.07 19.20 -51.26
N ALA A 176 -7.55 18.93 -50.07
CA ALA A 176 -6.51 17.94 -49.88
C ALA A 176 -6.98 16.48 -50.03
N SER A 177 -6.10 15.63 -50.56
CA SER A 177 -6.37 14.20 -50.81
C SER A 177 -6.82 13.41 -49.56
N SER A 178 -6.16 13.63 -48.41
CA SER A 178 -6.57 13.00 -47.14
C SER A 178 -6.24 13.83 -45.90
N LEU A 179 -6.98 13.58 -44.83
CA LEU A 179 -6.92 14.32 -43.57
C LEU A 179 -6.39 13.42 -42.45
N ASN A 180 -5.56 14.00 -41.58
CA ASN A 180 -4.86 13.27 -40.52
C ASN A 180 -5.41 13.59 -39.13
N LYS A 181 -5.61 14.88 -38.82
CA LYS A 181 -5.95 15.35 -37.47
C LYS A 181 -7.02 16.43 -37.49
N LEU A 182 -7.85 16.46 -36.44
CA LEU A 182 -8.79 17.54 -36.13
C LEU A 182 -8.40 18.20 -34.81
N ALA A 183 -8.44 19.53 -34.79
CA ALA A 183 -8.44 20.33 -33.58
C ALA A 183 -9.64 21.28 -33.60
N ILE A 184 -10.23 21.52 -32.43
CA ILE A 184 -11.33 22.48 -32.26
C ILE A 184 -10.84 23.54 -31.28
N HIS A 185 -11.05 24.81 -31.63
CA HIS A 185 -10.75 25.93 -30.77
C HIS A 185 -11.91 26.18 -29.80
N GLU A 186 -11.67 26.14 -28.48
CA GLU A 186 -12.75 26.16 -27.49
C GLU A 186 -13.51 27.50 -27.42
N TYR A 187 -12.85 28.64 -27.66
CA TYR A 187 -13.50 29.97 -27.56
C TYR A 187 -14.19 30.47 -28.85
N TYR A 188 -13.63 30.16 -30.03
CA TYR A 188 -14.10 30.67 -31.32
C TYR A 188 -14.86 29.65 -32.17
N ASP A 189 -15.04 28.41 -31.68
CA ASP A 189 -15.68 27.30 -32.40
C ASP A 189 -15.00 26.90 -33.73
N ILE A 190 -13.80 27.43 -34.04
CA ILE A 190 -13.07 27.14 -35.28
C ILE A 190 -12.58 25.69 -35.28
N ILE A 191 -12.83 24.99 -36.38
CA ILE A 191 -12.40 23.61 -36.63
C ILE A 191 -11.17 23.68 -37.55
N ALA A 192 -10.00 23.24 -37.06
CA ALA A 192 -8.79 23.12 -37.86
C ALA A 192 -8.49 21.68 -38.25
N CYS A 193 -8.07 21.51 -39.50
CA CYS A 193 -7.93 20.21 -40.15
C CYS A 193 -6.50 20.07 -40.69
N GLY A 194 -5.77 19.06 -40.22
CA GLY A 194 -4.42 18.76 -40.66
C GLY A 194 -4.45 17.90 -41.92
N THR A 195 -3.98 18.44 -43.03
CA THR A 195 -3.93 17.71 -44.31
C THR A 195 -2.64 16.92 -44.48
N MET A 196 -2.68 15.88 -45.32
CA MET A 196 -1.48 15.17 -45.75
C MET A 196 -0.55 16.05 -46.60
N GLU A 197 -1.08 17.10 -47.24
CA GLU A 197 -0.35 18.07 -48.08
C GLU A 197 0.34 19.20 -47.29
N GLY A 198 0.44 19.08 -45.96
CA GLY A 198 1.19 20.05 -45.16
C GLY A 198 0.47 21.39 -44.97
N LYS A 199 -0.81 21.47 -45.36
CA LYS A 199 -1.70 22.62 -45.15
C LYS A 199 -2.62 22.41 -43.95
N VAL A 200 -2.84 23.44 -43.14
CA VAL A 200 -3.92 23.48 -42.15
C VAL A 200 -5.12 24.21 -42.77
N GLU A 201 -6.27 23.56 -42.85
CA GLU A 201 -7.52 24.20 -43.27
C GLU A 201 -8.38 24.57 -42.04
N ALA A 202 -8.85 25.81 -41.97
CA ALA A 202 -9.71 26.31 -40.91
C ALA A 202 -11.16 26.50 -41.41
N TRP A 203 -12.11 25.93 -40.67
CA TRP A 203 -13.53 25.87 -40.99
C TRP A 203 -14.36 26.45 -39.84
N ASP A 204 -15.40 27.24 -40.15
CA ASP A 204 -16.37 27.71 -39.15
C ASP A 204 -17.68 26.90 -39.23
N PRO A 205 -18.16 26.30 -38.13
CA PRO A 205 -19.41 25.56 -38.10
C PRO A 205 -20.66 26.39 -38.47
N ARG A 206 -20.60 27.72 -38.30
CA ARG A 206 -21.71 28.66 -38.56
C ARG A 206 -21.81 28.98 -40.05
N GLN A 207 -20.71 29.42 -40.67
CA GLN A 207 -20.67 29.67 -42.12
C GLN A 207 -20.69 28.38 -42.96
N ARG A 208 -20.17 27.27 -42.43
CA ARG A 208 -20.04 25.95 -43.10
C ARG A 208 -19.12 25.96 -44.33
N GLU A 209 -18.39 27.04 -44.53
CA GLU A 209 -17.36 27.19 -45.54
C GLU A 209 -15.97 27.21 -44.88
N ARG A 210 -14.95 26.99 -45.69
CA ARG A 210 -13.55 27.19 -45.28
C ARG A 210 -13.25 28.67 -45.19
N ILE A 211 -12.65 29.11 -44.09
CA ILE A 211 -12.25 30.51 -43.90
C ILE A 211 -10.82 30.73 -44.41
N ALA A 212 -9.90 29.83 -44.05
CA ALA A 212 -8.48 30.03 -44.31
C ALA A 212 -7.76 28.71 -44.59
N THR A 213 -6.71 28.80 -45.39
CA THR A 213 -5.74 27.73 -45.65
C THR A 213 -4.35 28.26 -45.32
N LEU A 214 -3.70 27.62 -44.36
CA LEU A 214 -2.32 27.93 -43.94
C LEU A 214 -1.39 26.86 -44.54
N ASP A 215 -0.42 27.26 -45.34
CA ASP A 215 0.61 26.35 -45.86
C ASP A 215 1.77 26.28 -44.87
N CYS A 216 1.91 25.15 -44.16
CA CYS A 216 2.99 24.93 -43.21
C CYS A 216 4.21 24.29 -43.88
N ALA A 217 4.08 23.67 -45.06
CA ALA A 217 5.20 23.04 -45.75
C ALA A 217 6.25 24.07 -46.19
N LEU A 218 5.81 25.27 -46.59
CA LEU A 218 6.69 26.40 -46.94
C LEU A 218 7.45 27.00 -45.75
N ALA A 219 7.04 26.73 -44.51
CA ALA A 219 7.63 27.29 -43.30
C ALA A 219 8.65 26.37 -42.62
N VAL A 220 8.85 25.17 -43.19
CA VAL A 220 9.84 24.17 -42.78
C VAL A 220 11.26 24.66 -43.11
N PRO A 221 12.15 24.91 -42.11
CA PRO A 221 13.56 25.12 -42.39
C PRO A 221 14.18 23.84 -42.98
N ASP A 222 15.12 24.03 -43.90
CA ASP A 222 15.92 22.99 -44.55
C ASP A 222 15.12 21.90 -45.30
N TYR A 223 14.01 22.28 -45.94
CA TYR A 223 13.14 21.39 -46.75
C TYR A 223 13.94 20.47 -47.71
N ASP A 224 14.99 20.98 -48.34
CA ASP A 224 15.82 20.25 -49.31
C ASP A 224 16.63 19.08 -48.70
N ASN A 225 16.84 19.06 -47.38
CA ASN A 225 17.64 18.05 -46.69
C ASN A 225 16.78 16.95 -46.02
N ILE A 226 15.45 17.00 -46.15
CA ILE A 226 14.54 16.16 -45.37
C ILE A 226 13.98 15.01 -46.21
N GLU A 227 14.22 13.76 -45.77
CA GLU A 227 13.61 12.58 -46.37
C GLU A 227 12.12 12.45 -46.01
N GLY A 228 11.27 13.16 -46.75
CA GLY A 228 9.82 12.96 -46.73
C GLY A 228 9.01 14.24 -46.81
N PHE A 229 7.75 14.11 -47.23
CA PHE A 229 6.83 15.23 -47.34
C PHE A 229 6.33 15.65 -45.94
N PRO A 230 6.35 16.95 -45.55
CA PRO A 230 5.93 17.44 -44.24
C PRO A 230 4.40 17.45 -44.07
N SER A 231 3.79 16.26 -44.06
CA SER A 231 2.38 16.10 -43.73
C SER A 231 2.09 16.47 -42.27
N ILE A 232 0.93 17.05 -41.99
CA ILE A 232 0.55 17.44 -40.62
C ILE A 232 0.00 16.21 -39.89
N THR A 233 0.55 15.92 -38.71
CA THR A 233 0.21 14.76 -37.89
C THR A 233 -0.46 15.16 -36.58
N ALA A 234 -0.04 16.28 -35.98
CA ALA A 234 -0.58 16.79 -34.73
C ALA A 234 -1.05 18.24 -34.88
N LEU A 235 -2.16 18.57 -34.21
CA LEU A 235 -2.73 19.91 -34.12
C LEU A 235 -3.26 20.14 -32.71
N SER A 236 -3.01 21.32 -32.15
CA SER A 236 -3.52 21.72 -30.84
C SER A 236 -3.69 23.24 -30.75
N PHE A 237 -4.59 23.70 -29.88
CA PHE A 237 -4.86 25.11 -29.62
C PHE A 237 -4.64 25.43 -28.14
N LYS A 238 -4.14 26.64 -27.84
CA LYS A 238 -4.12 27.19 -26.47
C LYS A 238 -4.61 28.61 -26.44
N GLY A 239 -5.49 28.91 -25.48
CA GLY A 239 -6.04 30.24 -25.27
C GLY A 239 -6.78 30.73 -26.52
N ASP A 240 -6.61 32.00 -26.85
CA ASP A 240 -7.41 32.66 -27.88
C ASP A 240 -6.74 32.69 -29.26
N LEU A 241 -5.41 32.59 -29.33
CA LEU A 241 -4.66 33.00 -30.53
C LEU A 241 -3.61 32.01 -31.01
N THR A 242 -3.15 31.08 -30.16
CA THR A 242 -2.03 30.20 -30.50
C THR A 242 -2.46 28.82 -30.94
N MET A 243 -1.92 28.42 -32.09
CA MET A 243 -2.03 27.10 -32.67
C MET A 243 -0.65 26.44 -32.72
N ALA A 244 -0.56 25.17 -32.35
CA ALA A 244 0.61 24.35 -32.59
C ALA A 244 0.33 23.34 -33.70
N VAL A 245 1.30 23.20 -34.61
CA VAL A 245 1.27 22.31 -35.76
C VAL A 245 2.48 21.39 -35.69
N GLY A 246 2.25 20.08 -35.74
CA GLY A 246 3.30 19.05 -35.76
C GLY A 246 3.36 18.37 -37.13
N THR A 247 4.55 18.25 -37.68
CA THR A 247 4.79 17.57 -38.96
C THR A 247 5.28 16.13 -38.77
N PHE A 248 5.08 15.33 -39.81
CA PHE A 248 5.67 14.00 -39.95
C PHE A 248 7.22 14.03 -40.00
N THR A 249 7.82 15.16 -40.34
CA THR A 249 9.28 15.36 -40.44
C THR A 249 9.93 15.74 -39.09
N GLY A 250 9.17 15.69 -37.99
CA GLY A 250 9.67 15.98 -36.65
C GLY A 250 9.83 17.45 -36.32
N GLN A 251 9.08 18.32 -37.01
CA GLN A 251 9.06 19.76 -36.73
C GLN A 251 7.78 20.17 -36.02
N VAL A 252 7.93 21.10 -35.09
CA VAL A 252 6.86 21.69 -34.30
C VAL A 252 6.85 23.19 -34.57
N MET A 253 5.76 23.68 -35.14
CA MET A 253 5.58 25.08 -35.50
C MET A 253 4.50 25.70 -34.63
N LEU A 254 4.78 26.86 -34.04
CA LEU A 254 3.77 27.68 -33.38
C LEU A 254 3.36 28.84 -34.27
N TYR A 255 2.04 28.98 -34.44
CA TYR A 255 1.39 30.05 -35.19
C TYR A 255 0.51 30.88 -34.27
N ASP A 256 0.44 32.18 -34.55
CA ASP A 256 -0.73 32.99 -34.19
C ASP A 256 -1.76 32.81 -35.32
N ILE A 257 -3.03 32.56 -34.99
CA ILE A 257 -4.14 32.41 -35.95
C ILE A 257 -4.23 33.60 -36.92
N ARG A 258 -3.74 34.78 -36.54
CA ARG A 258 -3.71 36.00 -37.35
C ARG A 258 -2.56 36.06 -38.36
N ALA A 259 -1.56 35.18 -38.28
CA ALA A 259 -0.31 35.29 -39.02
C ALA A 259 -0.01 34.04 -39.86
N ASN A 260 0.26 34.24 -41.14
CA ASN A 260 0.59 33.16 -42.09
C ASN A 260 2.03 32.62 -41.95
N LYS A 261 2.84 33.17 -41.04
CA LYS A 261 4.20 32.71 -40.74
C LYS A 261 4.24 32.23 -39.29
N PRO A 262 4.94 31.12 -38.98
CA PRO A 262 5.12 30.72 -37.61
C PRO A 262 6.00 31.75 -36.89
N PHE A 263 5.72 31.99 -35.61
CA PHE A 263 6.58 32.82 -34.77
C PHE A 263 7.73 32.02 -34.15
N LEU A 264 7.55 30.70 -34.04
CA LEU A 264 8.55 29.77 -33.54
C LEU A 264 8.50 28.47 -34.34
N VAL A 265 9.67 27.97 -34.75
CA VAL A 265 9.85 26.65 -35.33
C VAL A 265 10.89 25.90 -34.52
N GLN A 266 10.54 24.70 -34.08
CA GLN A 266 11.40 23.79 -33.33
C GLN A 266 11.53 22.48 -34.09
N THR A 267 12.71 21.88 -34.03
CA THR A 267 13.00 20.59 -34.65
C THR A 267 13.34 19.56 -33.57
N HIS A 268 12.90 18.32 -33.79
CA HIS A 268 13.36 17.18 -33.01
C HIS A 268 14.60 16.56 -33.65
N ASP A 269 15.62 16.33 -32.84
CA ASP A 269 16.98 15.87 -33.21
C ASP A 269 17.04 14.54 -33.99
N LEU A 270 15.92 13.84 -34.15
CA LEU A 270 15.80 12.51 -34.77
C LEU A 270 14.90 12.49 -36.03
N HIS A 271 14.35 13.64 -36.46
CA HIS A 271 13.44 13.76 -37.62
C HIS A 271 12.26 12.76 -37.65
N GLN A 272 11.85 12.26 -36.46
CA GLN A 272 10.73 11.34 -36.30
C GLN A 272 9.39 12.09 -36.26
N PRO A 273 8.28 11.49 -36.72
CA PRO A 273 6.98 12.16 -36.78
C PRO A 273 6.43 12.54 -35.41
N VAL A 274 5.95 13.78 -35.29
CA VAL A 274 5.28 14.25 -34.06
C VAL A 274 3.89 13.62 -33.99
N LYS A 275 3.68 12.64 -33.10
CA LYS A 275 2.39 11.94 -32.95
C LYS A 275 1.34 12.82 -32.29
N CYS A 276 1.71 13.49 -31.19
CA CYS A 276 0.82 14.33 -30.41
C CYS A 276 1.52 15.63 -29.99
N ILE A 277 0.73 16.69 -29.90
CA ILE A 277 1.11 17.96 -29.30
C ILE A 277 0.01 18.32 -28.31
N GLU A 278 0.39 18.65 -27.09
CA GLU A 278 -0.52 19.16 -26.08
C GLU A 278 0.10 20.39 -25.41
N PHE A 279 -0.74 21.34 -25.05
CA PHE A 279 -0.33 22.52 -24.31
C PHE A 279 -0.63 22.32 -22.83
N VAL A 280 0.32 22.64 -21.95
CA VAL A 280 0.03 22.72 -20.52
C VAL A 280 -0.93 23.91 -20.33
N PRO A 281 -2.10 23.76 -19.66
CA PRO A 281 -3.04 24.88 -19.51
C PRO A 281 -2.44 26.04 -18.70
N ASN A 282 -1.82 25.71 -17.55
CA ASN A 282 -1.43 26.72 -16.55
C ASN A 282 -0.07 27.37 -16.84
N GLU A 283 0.86 26.62 -17.42
CA GLU A 283 2.19 27.13 -17.77
C GLU A 283 2.30 27.43 -19.26
N GLU A 284 3.19 28.33 -19.64
CA GLU A 284 3.53 28.60 -21.05
C GLU A 284 4.46 27.51 -21.64
N LEU A 285 4.15 26.24 -21.33
CA LEU A 285 4.83 25.07 -21.87
C LEU A 285 4.02 24.43 -23.00
N LEU A 286 4.77 24.05 -24.04
CA LEU A 286 4.35 23.23 -25.16
C LEU A 286 4.96 21.84 -24.98
N VAL A 287 4.16 20.80 -25.14
CA VAL A 287 4.63 19.41 -25.09
C VAL A 287 4.50 18.79 -26.47
N SER A 288 5.61 18.27 -27.00
CA SER A 288 5.64 17.55 -28.27
C SER A 288 6.14 16.12 -28.08
N MET A 289 5.40 15.16 -28.63
CA MET A 289 5.68 13.74 -28.49
C MET A 289 6.06 13.10 -29.83
N ASN A 290 7.26 12.53 -29.85
CA ASN A 290 7.73 11.59 -30.86
C ASN A 290 7.49 10.15 -30.38
N PRO A 291 7.63 9.13 -31.25
CA PRO A 291 7.51 7.73 -30.85
C PRO A 291 8.48 7.33 -29.72
N ASN A 292 9.64 7.96 -29.56
CA ASN A 292 10.64 7.55 -28.57
C ASN A 292 10.80 8.53 -27.39
N SER A 293 10.43 9.80 -27.58
CA SER A 293 10.69 10.86 -26.60
C SER A 293 9.61 11.93 -26.59
N VAL A 294 9.39 12.49 -25.40
CA VAL A 294 8.55 13.66 -25.17
C VAL A 294 9.48 14.83 -24.85
N LYS A 295 9.31 15.97 -25.53
CA LYS A 295 10.05 17.21 -25.24
C LYS A 295 9.08 18.26 -24.71
N PHE A 296 9.51 18.96 -23.67
CA PHE A 296 8.83 20.12 -23.10
C PHE A 296 9.59 21.37 -23.53
N TRP A 297 8.86 22.36 -24.04
CA TRP A 297 9.42 23.59 -24.59
C TRP A 297 8.72 24.80 -24.01
N LYS A 298 9.45 25.90 -23.80
CA LYS A 298 8.85 27.19 -23.46
C LYS A 298 8.26 27.82 -24.71
N ARG A 299 6.98 28.18 -24.68
CA ARG A 299 6.25 28.83 -25.77
C ARG A 299 6.85 30.16 -26.19
N ASN A 300 7.24 31.01 -25.23
CA ASN A 300 7.59 32.40 -25.49
C ASN A 300 9.05 32.57 -25.96
N THR A 301 9.98 31.81 -25.40
CA THR A 301 11.41 31.87 -25.79
C THR A 301 11.79 30.80 -26.81
N GLY A 302 11.04 29.71 -26.90
CA GLY A 302 11.41 28.54 -27.68
C GLY A 302 12.48 27.66 -27.06
N ASP A 303 12.93 27.97 -25.83
CA ASP A 303 13.93 27.18 -25.15
C ASP A 303 13.41 25.77 -24.82
N PHE A 304 14.28 24.79 -25.01
CA PHE A 304 14.08 23.43 -24.54
C PHE A 304 14.11 23.40 -23.00
N TYR A 305 13.06 22.87 -22.38
CA TYR A 305 12.95 22.79 -20.92
C TYR A 305 13.52 21.48 -20.40
N PHE A 306 12.92 20.34 -20.76
CA PHE A 306 13.47 18.99 -20.49
C PHE A 306 12.92 17.95 -21.46
N SER A 307 13.52 16.75 -21.48
CA SER A 307 12.99 15.59 -22.20
C SER A 307 12.61 14.45 -21.27
N VAL A 308 11.69 13.61 -21.75
CA VAL A 308 11.45 12.28 -21.22
C VAL A 308 11.70 11.28 -22.33
N THR A 309 12.75 10.48 -22.16
CA THR A 309 13.06 9.38 -23.08
C THR A 309 12.46 8.09 -22.53
N SER A 310 11.62 7.45 -23.34
CA SER A 310 11.04 6.13 -23.06
C SER A 310 11.85 5.04 -23.77
N PRO A 311 12.12 3.88 -23.14
CA PRO A 311 12.72 2.74 -23.82
C PRO A 311 11.74 2.03 -24.78
N VAL A 312 10.45 2.34 -24.73
CA VAL A 312 9.38 1.71 -25.53
C VAL A 312 8.62 2.78 -26.30
N HIS A 313 8.18 2.43 -27.52
CA HIS A 313 7.42 3.33 -28.38
C HIS A 313 6.14 3.85 -27.72
N LEU A 314 5.92 5.15 -27.90
CA LEU A 314 4.80 5.95 -27.41
C LEU A 314 3.76 6.15 -28.50
N ASN A 315 2.48 6.15 -28.12
CA ASN A 315 1.33 6.27 -29.02
C ASN A 315 0.53 7.55 -28.81
N ASP A 316 0.25 7.90 -27.55
CA ASP A 316 -0.60 9.02 -27.15
C ASP A 316 -0.08 9.64 -25.85
N LEU A 317 -0.36 10.94 -25.67
CA LEU A 317 0.01 11.74 -24.50
C LEU A 317 -1.27 12.36 -23.94
N CYS A 318 -1.42 12.33 -22.62
CA CYS A 318 -2.47 13.09 -21.95
C CYS A 318 -1.96 13.71 -20.64
N ILE A 319 -2.01 15.04 -20.57
CA ILE A 319 -1.63 15.84 -19.41
C ILE A 319 -2.83 15.98 -18.47
N VAL A 320 -2.62 15.80 -17.16
CA VAL A 320 -3.65 16.04 -16.15
C VAL A 320 -3.83 17.55 -15.95
N PRO A 321 -5.04 18.12 -16.14
CA PRO A 321 -5.24 19.56 -16.00
C PRO A 321 -4.89 20.01 -14.58
N ASN A 322 -4.26 21.18 -14.49
CA ASN A 322 -3.80 21.81 -13.24
C ASN A 322 -2.76 21.02 -12.40
N SER A 323 -1.99 20.08 -12.99
CA SER A 323 -0.91 19.40 -12.25
C SER A 323 0.29 19.04 -13.12
N GLY A 324 1.43 18.73 -12.49
CA GLY A 324 2.64 18.24 -13.14
C GLY A 324 2.62 16.75 -13.53
N LEU A 325 1.45 16.11 -13.51
CA LEU A 325 1.26 14.68 -13.80
C LEU A 325 0.80 14.47 -15.25
N PHE A 326 1.42 13.55 -15.97
CA PHE A 326 0.99 13.15 -17.31
C PHE A 326 1.13 11.65 -17.56
N PHE A 327 0.30 11.15 -18.46
CA PHE A 327 0.24 9.75 -18.87
C PHE A 327 0.68 9.59 -20.32
N LEU A 328 1.41 8.52 -20.60
CA LEU A 328 1.83 8.13 -21.95
C LEU A 328 1.32 6.73 -22.27
N ALA A 329 0.58 6.63 -23.37
CA ALA A 329 0.22 5.36 -23.98
C ALA A 329 1.44 4.80 -24.72
N ASN A 330 1.68 3.52 -24.60
CA ASN A 330 2.87 2.84 -25.08
C ASN A 330 2.57 1.40 -25.53
N GLU A 331 3.54 0.80 -26.20
CA GLU A 331 3.47 -0.60 -26.65
C GLU A 331 3.68 -1.64 -25.53
N ASP A 332 4.07 -1.18 -24.34
CA ASP A 332 4.26 -2.01 -23.16
C ASP A 332 2.96 -2.22 -22.39
N LYS A 333 2.93 -3.25 -21.53
CA LYS A 333 1.73 -3.53 -20.71
C LYS A 333 1.39 -2.41 -19.75
N LYS A 334 2.40 -1.82 -19.11
CA LYS A 334 2.20 -0.72 -18.16
C LYS A 334 2.15 0.60 -18.89
N ILE A 335 1.05 1.32 -18.71
CA ILE A 335 0.96 2.73 -19.07
C ILE A 335 2.00 3.49 -18.24
N LEU A 336 2.73 4.40 -18.87
CA LEU A 336 3.75 5.20 -18.18
C LEU A 336 3.10 6.44 -17.58
N SER A 337 3.24 6.63 -16.27
CA SER A 337 2.86 7.84 -15.56
C SER A 337 4.12 8.56 -15.04
N TYR A 338 4.27 9.81 -15.44
CA TYR A 338 5.40 10.67 -15.08
C TYR A 338 4.90 11.89 -14.31
N PHE A 339 5.64 12.25 -13.26
CA PHE A 339 5.35 13.42 -12.42
C PHE A 339 6.54 14.38 -12.40
N VAL A 340 6.29 15.67 -12.58
CA VAL A 340 7.30 16.74 -12.62
C VAL A 340 6.84 17.89 -11.72
N PRO A 341 7.35 17.98 -10.47
CA PRO A 341 6.92 19.00 -9.51
C PRO A 341 7.16 20.44 -9.98
N THR A 342 8.12 20.67 -10.88
CA THR A 342 8.45 22.02 -11.36
C THR A 342 7.43 22.60 -12.33
N ILE A 343 6.57 21.76 -12.95
CA ILE A 343 5.44 22.21 -13.79
C ILE A 343 4.21 22.56 -12.94
N GLY A 344 4.08 21.91 -11.79
CA GLY A 344 2.96 22.12 -10.88
C GLY A 344 2.83 21.00 -9.85
N PRO A 345 2.04 21.23 -8.79
CA PRO A 345 1.83 20.28 -7.70
C PRO A 345 1.13 19.02 -8.20
N ALA A 346 1.12 17.97 -7.37
CA ALA A 346 0.30 16.80 -7.62
C ALA A 346 -1.21 17.16 -7.58
N PRO A 347 -2.06 16.46 -8.35
CA PRO A 347 -3.49 16.72 -8.34
C PRO A 347 -4.12 16.27 -7.00
N LYS A 348 -5.29 16.83 -6.64
CA LYS A 348 -5.94 16.67 -5.32
C LYS A 348 -6.10 15.24 -4.79
N TRP A 349 -6.23 14.27 -5.69
CA TRP A 349 -6.38 12.84 -5.38
C TRP A 349 -5.04 12.13 -5.10
N CYS A 350 -3.92 12.79 -5.39
CA CYS A 350 -2.56 12.30 -5.20
C CYS A 350 -1.62 13.31 -4.53
N CYS A 351 -2.13 14.16 -3.63
CA CYS A 351 -1.29 15.06 -2.82
C CYS A 351 -0.15 14.34 -2.07
N PHE A 352 -0.31 13.04 -1.75
CA PHE A 352 0.77 12.24 -1.16
C PHE A 352 2.01 12.12 -2.06
N LEU A 353 1.91 12.28 -3.39
CA LEU A 353 3.08 12.29 -4.27
C LEU A 353 4.05 13.43 -3.94
N ASP A 354 3.53 14.62 -3.62
CA ASP A 354 4.36 15.78 -3.29
C ASP A 354 5.21 15.47 -2.04
N ASN A 355 4.57 14.96 -0.97
CA ASN A 355 5.25 14.50 0.24
C ASN A 355 6.31 13.42 -0.05
N ILE A 356 6.01 12.39 -0.85
CA ILE A 356 7.01 11.37 -1.22
C ILE A 356 8.19 12.00 -1.96
N THR A 357 7.95 12.95 -2.86
CA THR A 357 9.03 13.61 -3.59
C THR A 357 9.87 14.50 -2.68
N GLU A 358 9.27 15.15 -1.69
CA GLU A 358 9.97 15.94 -0.67
C GLU A 358 10.82 15.04 0.25
N GLU A 359 10.24 13.98 0.80
CA GLU A 359 10.96 12.95 1.59
C GLU A 359 12.14 12.34 0.80
N LEU A 360 11.97 12.10 -0.50
CA LEU A 360 13.00 11.54 -1.40
C LEU A 360 14.07 12.56 -1.81
N GLU A 361 13.86 13.84 -1.53
CA GLU A 361 14.83 14.92 -1.68
C GLU A 361 15.59 15.18 -0.37
N GLU A 362 14.92 15.09 0.77
CA GLU A 362 15.54 15.13 2.11
C GLU A 362 16.44 13.92 2.36
N SER A 363 15.93 12.70 2.16
CA SER A 363 16.63 11.44 2.51
C SER A 363 17.95 11.20 1.76
N LYS A 364 18.24 11.99 0.72
CA LYS A 364 19.54 11.97 0.02
C LYS A 364 20.66 12.64 0.81
N GLN A 365 20.32 13.45 1.82
CA GLN A 365 21.29 14.12 2.68
C GLN A 365 21.78 13.20 3.81
N ASP A 366 20.90 12.35 4.35
CA ASP A 366 21.20 11.50 5.51
C ASP A 366 22.07 10.28 5.20
N ALA A 367 21.96 9.72 3.98
CA ALA A 367 22.56 8.44 3.58
C ALA A 367 24.10 8.38 3.57
N VAL A 368 24.80 9.44 4.01
CA VAL A 368 26.26 9.51 4.10
C VAL A 368 26.78 8.95 5.45
N TYR A 369 25.94 8.84 6.48
CA TYR A 369 26.38 8.50 7.84
C TYR A 369 25.69 7.28 8.50
N ASP A 370 24.69 6.66 7.88
CA ASP A 370 23.94 5.52 8.44
C ASP A 370 24.82 4.32 8.86
N ASP A 371 25.91 4.05 8.15
CA ASP A 371 26.83 2.94 8.43
C ASP A 371 27.88 3.26 9.53
N TYR A 372 27.89 4.50 10.07
CA TYR A 372 28.87 4.98 11.05
C TYR A 372 28.27 5.19 12.45
N LYS A 373 28.82 4.50 13.46
CA LYS A 373 28.51 4.79 14.86
C LYS A 373 29.46 5.86 15.42
N PHE A 374 28.91 6.85 16.11
CA PHE A 374 29.71 7.76 16.95
C PHE A 374 30.15 7.04 18.23
N VAL A 375 31.45 7.06 18.50
CA VAL A 375 32.10 6.40 19.65
C VAL A 375 32.87 7.45 20.42
N THR A 376 32.62 7.56 21.74
CA THR A 376 33.40 8.46 22.60
C THR A 376 34.78 7.87 22.89
N GLU A 377 35.77 8.72 23.21
CA GLU A 377 37.12 8.28 23.60
C GLU A 377 37.08 7.22 24.74
N LYS A 378 36.16 7.40 25.70
CA LYS A 378 35.92 6.46 26.80
C LYS A 378 35.42 5.08 26.34
N GLU A 379 34.53 5.04 25.34
CA GLU A 379 34.09 3.77 24.74
C GLU A 379 35.19 3.12 23.90
N LEU A 380 36.04 3.93 23.24
CA LEU A 380 37.18 3.43 22.47
C LEU A 380 38.19 2.70 23.38
N HIS A 381 38.49 3.30 24.54
CA HIS A 381 39.29 2.69 25.61
C HIS A 381 38.65 1.41 26.15
N GLN A 382 37.34 1.39 26.41
CA GLN A 382 36.64 0.19 26.89
C GLN A 382 36.66 -0.97 25.87
N LEU A 383 36.65 -0.65 24.57
CA LEU A 383 36.78 -1.62 23.49
C LEU A 383 38.25 -1.99 23.19
N HIS A 384 39.22 -1.40 23.90
CA HIS A 384 40.65 -1.55 23.67
C HIS A 384 41.06 -1.23 22.22
N LEU A 385 40.50 -0.17 21.61
CA LEU A 385 40.74 0.20 20.21
C LEU A 385 41.62 1.46 20.02
N ASP A 386 42.33 1.87 21.07
CA ASP A 386 43.15 3.10 21.13
C ASP A 386 44.22 3.20 20.03
N HIS A 387 44.74 2.06 19.61
CA HIS A 387 45.73 1.94 18.53
C HIS A 387 45.16 2.22 17.12
N LEU A 388 43.84 2.40 17.00
CA LEU A 388 43.21 2.89 15.76
C LEU A 388 43.13 4.43 15.71
N ILE A 389 43.42 5.15 16.79
CA ILE A 389 43.41 6.63 16.80
C ILE A 389 44.48 7.14 15.83
N GLY A 390 44.06 7.98 14.87
CA GLY A 390 44.92 8.49 13.79
C GLY A 390 45.00 7.59 12.55
N THR A 391 44.36 6.41 12.55
CA THR A 391 44.17 5.60 11.34
C THR A 391 42.90 6.04 10.57
N ASN A 392 42.86 5.78 9.27
CA ASN A 392 41.72 6.15 8.41
C ASN A 392 40.40 5.39 8.74
N LEU A 393 40.42 4.48 9.71
CA LEU A 393 39.27 3.71 10.21
C LEU A 393 38.47 4.45 11.28
N LEU A 394 39.04 5.51 11.88
CA LEU A 394 38.38 6.37 12.87
C LEU A 394 38.39 7.82 12.39
N ARG A 395 37.20 8.34 12.05
CA ARG A 395 37.05 9.74 11.64
C ARG A 395 36.75 10.60 12.86
N GLY A 396 37.74 11.36 13.32
CA GLY A 396 37.58 12.28 14.45
C GLY A 396 36.47 13.32 14.20
N TYR A 397 35.61 13.53 15.19
CA TYR A 397 34.54 14.51 15.15
C TYR A 397 34.25 15.06 16.55
N MET A 398 34.43 16.37 16.74
CA MET A 398 34.26 17.12 18.00
C MET A 398 35.00 16.54 19.21
N HIS A 399 34.44 15.52 19.85
CA HIS A 399 34.89 14.92 21.12
C HIS A 399 34.90 13.37 21.09
N GLY A 400 34.91 12.79 19.89
CA GLY A 400 34.90 11.35 19.67
C GLY A 400 35.26 10.99 18.23
N TYR A 401 34.94 9.77 17.84
CA TYR A 401 35.29 9.19 16.54
C TYR A 401 34.07 8.51 15.91
N PHE A 402 33.86 8.72 14.62
CA PHE A 402 32.98 7.85 13.84
C PHE A 402 33.74 6.59 13.41
N MET A 403 33.12 5.44 13.65
CA MET A 403 33.63 4.09 13.36
C MET A 403 32.55 3.30 12.61
N ASP A 404 32.93 2.48 11.63
CA ASP A 404 31.97 1.58 10.95
C ASP A 404 31.21 0.72 11.98
N VAL A 405 29.87 0.68 11.89
CA VAL A 405 28.99 -0.11 12.77
C VAL A 405 29.42 -1.59 12.81
N ARG A 406 29.90 -2.12 11.69
CA ARG A 406 30.39 -3.52 11.58
C ARG A 406 31.66 -3.77 12.39
N LEU A 407 32.56 -2.79 12.49
CA LEU A 407 33.80 -2.90 13.26
C LEU A 407 33.50 -2.75 14.76
N TYR A 408 32.66 -1.78 15.12
CA TYR A 408 32.16 -1.58 16.48
C TYR A 408 31.47 -2.85 17.03
N ASN A 409 30.56 -3.45 16.26
CA ASN A 409 29.82 -4.64 16.69
C ASN A 409 30.74 -5.86 16.88
N LYS A 410 31.76 -6.03 16.03
CA LYS A 410 32.78 -7.09 16.21
C LYS A 410 33.61 -6.87 17.48
N ALA A 411 34.10 -5.65 17.70
CA ALA A 411 34.87 -5.33 18.90
C ALA A 411 34.04 -5.54 20.18
N ARG A 412 32.78 -5.08 20.17
CA ARG A 412 31.85 -5.26 21.30
C ARG A 412 31.56 -6.74 21.60
N ALA A 413 31.34 -7.56 20.56
CA ALA A 413 31.10 -9.00 20.72
C ALA A 413 32.31 -9.75 21.31
N ILE A 414 33.54 -9.35 20.95
CA ILE A 414 34.77 -9.92 21.50
C ILE A 414 34.98 -9.50 22.96
N MET A 415 34.66 -8.25 23.30
CA MET A 415 34.90 -7.68 24.64
C MET A 415 33.83 -8.04 25.68
N GLN A 416 32.59 -8.35 25.28
CA GLN A 416 31.48 -8.62 26.20
C GLN A 416 30.75 -9.96 25.92
N PRO A 417 31.43 -11.12 26.04
CA PRO A 417 30.78 -12.43 25.87
C PRO A 417 29.72 -12.74 26.94
N GLU A 418 29.80 -12.11 28.12
CA GLU A 418 28.83 -12.31 29.23
C GLU A 418 27.66 -11.31 29.25
N ALA A 419 27.54 -10.43 28.26
CA ALA A 419 26.54 -9.34 28.24
C ALA A 419 25.09 -9.83 28.51
N TYR A 420 24.73 -10.99 27.96
CA TYR A 420 23.42 -11.60 28.16
C TYR A 420 23.17 -12.01 29.63
N GLN A 421 24.19 -12.59 30.28
CA GLN A 421 24.09 -12.98 31.68
C GLN A 421 23.95 -11.75 32.60
N ASP A 422 24.65 -10.65 32.28
CA ASP A 422 24.57 -9.42 33.05
C ASP A 422 23.25 -8.66 32.86
N LEU A 423 22.67 -8.69 31.65
CA LEU A 423 21.30 -8.22 31.43
C LEU A 423 20.30 -9.04 32.26
N LYS A 424 20.43 -10.37 32.25
CA LYS A 424 19.58 -11.28 33.05
C LYS A 424 19.72 -11.01 34.56
N LYS A 425 20.94 -10.83 35.07
CA LYS A 425 21.22 -10.46 36.48
C LYS A 425 20.57 -9.11 36.82
N LYS A 426 20.67 -8.09 35.96
CA LYS A 426 20.07 -6.76 36.17
C LYS A 426 18.54 -6.79 36.16
N MET A 427 17.93 -7.53 35.23
CA MET A 427 16.47 -7.72 35.24
C MET A 427 16.00 -8.39 36.53
N VAL A 428 16.67 -9.46 36.97
CA VAL A 428 16.39 -10.14 38.25
C VAL A 428 16.56 -9.19 39.44
N GLN A 429 17.64 -8.40 39.50
CA GLN A 429 17.85 -7.39 40.55
C GLN A 429 16.73 -6.35 40.58
N SER A 430 16.34 -5.80 39.43
CA SER A 430 15.24 -4.82 39.36
C SER A 430 13.89 -5.39 39.80
N LYS A 431 13.66 -6.69 39.58
CA LYS A 431 12.46 -7.41 40.03
C LYS A 431 12.48 -7.62 41.55
N ILE A 432 13.63 -8.01 42.10
CA ILE A 432 13.87 -8.11 43.55
C ILE A 432 13.72 -6.74 44.24
N GLU A 433 14.17 -5.64 43.63
CA GLU A 433 13.99 -4.29 44.18
C GLU A 433 12.54 -3.84 44.20
N LYS A 434 11.77 -4.13 43.13
CA LYS A 434 10.31 -3.92 43.11
C LYS A 434 9.61 -4.72 44.22
N GLU A 435 9.98 -5.98 44.41
CA GLU A 435 9.45 -6.82 45.50
C GLU A 435 9.86 -6.34 46.90
N ARG A 436 11.09 -5.85 47.09
CA ARG A 436 11.56 -5.26 48.36
C ARG A 436 10.85 -3.97 48.69
N ASN A 437 10.57 -3.12 47.69
CA ASN A 437 9.79 -1.91 47.85
C ASN A 437 8.32 -2.22 48.18
N ALA A 438 7.74 -3.29 47.62
CA ALA A 438 6.40 -3.76 47.96
C ALA A 438 6.30 -4.36 49.38
N LYS A 439 7.36 -5.01 49.89
CA LYS A 439 7.39 -5.65 51.22
C LYS A 439 7.78 -4.72 52.37
N ARG A 440 8.06 -3.43 52.12
CA ARG A 440 8.38 -2.47 53.19
C ARG A 440 7.09 -1.87 53.77
N ILE A 441 6.84 -2.17 55.04
CA ILE A 441 5.66 -1.73 55.80
C ILE A 441 5.48 -0.20 55.69
N GLN A 442 4.36 0.23 55.09
CA GLN A 442 3.90 1.61 55.23
C GLN A 442 3.42 1.83 56.66
N VAL A 443 4.15 2.65 57.42
CA VAL A 443 3.72 3.08 58.76
C VAL A 443 2.50 3.99 58.60
N LYS A 444 1.30 3.44 58.84
CA LYS A 444 0.06 4.23 58.85
C LYS A 444 0.09 5.20 60.05
N GLN A 445 -0.07 6.49 59.78
CA GLN A 445 -0.11 7.54 60.80
C GLN A 445 -1.37 7.37 61.68
N LEU A 446 -1.22 7.38 63.00
CA LEU A 446 -2.33 7.43 63.95
C LEU A 446 -2.75 8.88 64.20
N PRO A 447 -4.04 9.19 64.45
CA PRO A 447 -4.49 10.55 64.75
C PRO A 447 -3.86 11.18 65.99
N SER A 448 -3.99 12.50 66.10
CA SER A 448 -3.46 13.29 67.22
C SER A 448 -4.28 13.14 68.51
N ILE A 449 -5.61 13.05 68.42
CA ILE A 449 -6.55 13.06 69.55
C ILE A 449 -7.18 11.67 69.73
N ASN A 450 -7.50 11.29 70.99
CA ASN A 450 -8.11 10.00 71.35
C ASN A 450 -7.35 8.74 70.85
N LYS A 451 -6.01 8.76 70.88
CA LYS A 451 -5.12 7.66 70.45
C LYS A 451 -5.48 6.30 71.06
N ASP A 452 -5.77 6.25 72.34
CA ASP A 452 -6.12 5.00 73.06
C ASP A 452 -7.45 4.39 72.60
N TYR A 453 -8.38 5.22 72.12
CA TYR A 453 -9.66 4.77 71.57
C TYR A 453 -9.49 4.27 70.14
N ALA A 454 -8.70 5.00 69.33
CA ALA A 454 -8.26 4.59 68.00
C ALA A 454 -7.56 3.22 68.01
N GLN A 455 -6.64 2.99 68.96
CA GLN A 455 -5.96 1.70 69.14
C GLN A 455 -6.94 0.58 69.54
N LYS A 456 -7.84 0.82 70.52
CA LYS A 456 -8.84 -0.18 70.93
C LYS A 456 -9.84 -0.55 69.83
N LEU A 457 -10.12 0.36 68.90
CA LEU A 457 -10.93 0.05 67.70
C LEU A 457 -10.18 -0.87 66.73
N LEU A 458 -8.89 -0.60 66.49
CA LEU A 458 -8.03 -1.47 65.66
C LEU A 458 -7.84 -2.86 66.28
N GLU A 459 -7.62 -2.94 67.59
CA GLU A 459 -7.52 -4.21 68.34
C GLU A 459 -8.84 -5.00 68.33
N LYS A 460 -9.98 -4.33 68.48
CA LYS A 460 -11.29 -4.98 68.32
C LYS A 460 -11.47 -5.52 66.91
N LYS A 461 -11.16 -4.73 65.87
CA LYS A 461 -11.25 -5.17 64.48
C LYS A 461 -10.37 -6.39 64.18
N ALA A 462 -9.20 -6.50 64.82
CA ALA A 462 -8.34 -7.67 64.70
C ALA A 462 -8.91 -8.93 65.39
N ASN A 463 -9.74 -8.77 66.42
CA ASN A 463 -10.25 -9.87 67.26
C ASN A 463 -11.73 -10.25 67.01
N SER A 464 -12.49 -9.48 66.22
CA SER A 464 -13.89 -9.79 65.87
C SER A 464 -14.13 -9.72 64.36
N ASN A 465 -14.54 -10.85 63.76
CA ASN A 465 -14.87 -10.99 62.33
C ASN A 465 -16.23 -10.35 61.93
N GLU A 466 -16.77 -9.42 62.72
CA GLU A 466 -17.95 -8.64 62.34
C GLU A 466 -17.51 -7.35 61.64
N GLU A 467 -18.20 -6.95 60.56
CA GLU A 467 -17.88 -5.75 59.78
C GLU A 467 -18.21 -4.46 60.53
N VAL A 468 -17.35 -4.09 61.49
CA VAL A 468 -17.35 -2.77 62.10
C VAL A 468 -16.81 -1.77 61.08
N VAL A 469 -17.69 -0.90 60.58
CA VAL A 469 -17.36 0.19 59.65
C VAL A 469 -16.16 0.98 60.16
N ASN A 470 -15.13 1.16 59.32
CA ASN A 470 -13.90 1.88 59.67
C ASN A 470 -14.20 3.37 59.97
N PRO A 471 -14.11 3.85 61.23
CA PRO A 471 -14.44 5.25 61.54
C PRO A 471 -13.36 6.24 61.08
N PHE A 472 -12.23 5.74 60.57
CA PHE A 472 -11.13 6.52 60.00
C PHE A 472 -11.33 6.88 58.52
N GLU A 473 -12.21 6.17 57.82
CA GLU A 473 -12.41 6.30 56.36
C GLU A 473 -13.80 6.91 56.03
N ASP A 474 -14.65 7.10 57.03
CA ASP A 474 -15.96 7.76 56.91
C ASP A 474 -15.85 9.23 57.38
N ASP A 475 -15.97 10.16 56.41
CA ASP A 475 -15.84 11.61 56.64
C ASP A 475 -16.74 12.14 57.78
N ARG A 476 -17.85 11.46 58.08
CA ARG A 476 -18.79 11.85 59.15
C ARG A 476 -18.22 11.71 60.57
N PHE A 477 -17.17 10.90 60.75
CA PHE A 477 -16.55 10.67 62.06
C PHE A 477 -15.17 11.32 62.21
N LYS A 478 -14.71 12.05 61.19
CA LYS A 478 -13.42 12.76 61.19
C LYS A 478 -13.32 13.78 62.34
N ASP A 479 -14.41 14.51 62.58
CA ASP A 479 -14.54 15.48 63.69
C ASP A 479 -14.26 14.87 65.08
N LEU A 480 -14.50 13.56 65.28
CA LEU A 480 -14.26 12.86 66.55
C LEU A 480 -12.77 12.68 66.87
N PHE A 481 -11.91 12.73 65.85
CA PHE A 481 -10.47 12.50 65.94
C PHE A 481 -9.63 13.77 65.67
N GLU A 482 -10.26 14.86 65.22
CA GLU A 482 -9.61 16.14 64.93
C GLU A 482 -10.03 17.28 65.88
N ASN A 483 -11.25 17.27 66.47
CA ASN A 483 -11.69 18.34 67.38
C ASN A 483 -11.37 18.03 68.86
N PRO A 484 -10.81 19.01 69.62
CA PRO A 484 -10.43 18.81 71.02
C PRO A 484 -11.62 18.69 71.98
N ASP A 485 -12.81 19.19 71.60
CA ASP A 485 -14.02 19.13 72.43
C ASP A 485 -14.56 17.70 72.61
N PHE A 486 -14.14 16.76 71.75
CA PHE A 486 -14.48 15.33 71.86
C PHE A 486 -13.37 14.49 72.54
N GLU A 487 -12.38 15.12 73.17
CA GLU A 487 -11.34 14.42 73.95
C GLU A 487 -11.94 13.65 75.14
N ILE A 488 -11.70 12.35 75.21
CA ILE A 488 -12.26 11.48 76.27
C ILE A 488 -11.44 11.66 77.57
N LYS A 489 -11.84 12.62 78.38
CA LYS A 489 -11.22 12.91 79.69
C LYS A 489 -11.68 11.91 80.74
N GLN A 490 -10.74 11.08 81.19
CA GLN A 490 -11.01 10.02 82.17
C GLN A 490 -11.30 10.55 83.60
N THR A 491 -11.11 11.86 83.82
CA THR A 491 -11.31 12.56 85.09
C THR A 491 -12.75 12.98 85.36
N ASP A 492 -13.61 12.99 84.35
CA ASP A 492 -14.93 13.61 84.46
C ASP A 492 -15.97 12.63 85.06
N ASP A 493 -16.78 13.13 85.99
CA ASP A 493 -17.80 12.34 86.72
C ASP A 493 -18.79 11.63 85.80
N GLU A 494 -19.07 12.21 84.62
CA GLU A 494 -19.96 11.62 83.61
C GLU A 494 -19.34 10.37 82.98
N TYR A 495 -18.05 10.41 82.66
CA TYR A 495 -17.32 9.26 82.12
C TYR A 495 -17.27 8.10 83.13
N ALA A 496 -17.04 8.41 84.42
CA ALA A 496 -17.03 7.41 85.49
C ALA A 496 -18.39 6.70 85.64
N ARG A 497 -19.51 7.43 85.55
CA ARG A 497 -20.88 6.87 85.58
C ARG A 497 -21.13 5.95 84.38
N ILE A 498 -20.76 6.39 83.18
CA ILE A 498 -20.95 5.60 81.94
C ILE A 498 -20.08 4.33 81.97
N LYS A 499 -18.80 4.43 82.34
CA LYS A 499 -17.88 3.29 82.47
C LYS A 499 -18.44 2.17 83.36
N ALA A 500 -19.01 2.53 84.52
CA ALA A 500 -19.63 1.56 85.43
C ALA A 500 -20.84 0.83 84.80
N THR A 501 -21.58 1.47 83.89
CA THR A 501 -22.68 0.81 83.14
C THR A 501 -22.18 -0.09 82.02
N VAL A 502 -21.15 0.33 81.27
CA VAL A 502 -20.54 -0.45 80.18
C VAL A 502 -19.83 -1.69 80.70
N GLU A 503 -19.12 -1.60 81.82
CA GLU A 503 -18.49 -2.76 82.48
C GLU A 503 -19.52 -3.78 82.98
N ARG A 504 -20.69 -3.32 83.47
CA ARG A 504 -21.81 -4.21 83.83
C ARG A 504 -22.43 -4.91 82.61
N ALA A 505 -22.45 -4.25 81.45
CA ALA A 505 -22.91 -4.86 80.20
C ALA A 505 -21.91 -5.93 79.70
N ASN A 506 -20.61 -5.63 79.70
CA ASN A 506 -19.58 -6.56 79.22
C ASN A 506 -19.42 -7.79 80.14
N LYS A 507 -19.55 -7.64 81.47
CA LYS A 507 -19.48 -8.77 82.42
C LYS A 507 -20.60 -9.82 82.24
N LYS A 508 -21.69 -9.51 81.52
CA LYS A 508 -22.73 -10.51 81.19
C LYS A 508 -22.36 -11.44 80.03
N LYS A 509 -21.28 -11.19 79.28
CA LYS A 509 -20.96 -11.92 78.04
C LYS A 509 -19.76 -12.88 78.12
N VAL A 510 -19.08 -13.02 79.26
CA VAL A 510 -17.87 -13.87 79.37
C VAL A 510 -17.94 -14.79 80.59
N THR A 511 -18.14 -16.08 80.36
CA THR A 511 -17.88 -17.18 81.32
C THR A 511 -17.51 -18.44 80.54
N ILE A 512 -16.23 -18.85 80.62
CA ILE A 512 -15.66 -20.22 80.62
C ILE A 512 -14.11 -20.05 80.64
N VAL A 513 -13.39 -21.07 81.12
CA VAL A 513 -12.11 -20.99 81.87
C VAL A 513 -10.91 -21.55 81.05
N PRO A 514 -9.62 -21.18 81.34
CA PRO A 514 -8.44 -21.48 80.50
C PRO A 514 -7.45 -22.52 81.09
N GLU A 515 -6.53 -23.04 80.25
CA GLU A 515 -5.24 -23.75 80.52
C GLU A 515 -4.56 -24.07 79.14
N SER A 516 -3.27 -24.40 78.92
CA SER A 516 -2.03 -24.56 79.73
C SER A 516 -0.74 -24.29 78.87
N GLU A 517 0.45 -24.76 79.29
CA GLU A 517 1.79 -24.64 78.62
C GLU A 517 2.31 -26.01 78.02
N PRO A 518 3.62 -26.30 77.76
CA PRO A 518 4.44 -25.98 76.55
C PRO A 518 5.28 -27.17 75.92
N MET A 519 6.14 -26.89 74.90
CA MET A 519 7.28 -27.72 74.34
C MET A 519 6.92 -29.01 73.51
N ASP A 520 7.70 -29.56 72.54
CA ASP A 520 9.00 -29.21 71.89
C ASP A 520 9.25 -29.96 70.51
N LEU A 521 10.27 -29.53 69.72
CA LEU A 521 11.13 -30.25 68.71
C LEU A 521 10.67 -30.77 67.28
N LEU A 522 11.14 -30.04 66.24
CA LEU A 522 11.86 -30.39 64.96
C LEU A 522 11.32 -31.28 63.77
N GLU A 523 11.44 -30.68 62.56
CA GLU A 523 11.91 -31.19 61.22
C GLU A 523 11.17 -32.38 60.50
N GLU A 524 10.99 -32.46 59.17
CA GLU A 524 11.41 -31.62 58.01
C GLU A 524 10.51 -31.82 56.74
N GLU A 525 10.65 -30.91 55.76
CA GLU A 525 10.35 -30.98 54.30
C GLU A 525 8.93 -31.12 53.64
N ASN A 526 8.69 -30.18 52.71
CA ASN A 526 8.10 -30.32 51.35
C ASN A 526 6.56 -30.37 51.03
N ASN A 527 6.01 -29.16 50.81
CA ASN A 527 5.61 -28.59 49.49
C ASN A 527 4.14 -28.57 48.95
N TYR A 528 3.80 -27.38 48.40
CA TYR A 528 2.87 -27.03 47.29
C TYR A 528 1.35 -26.74 47.40
N LYS A 529 0.97 -25.66 46.66
CA LYS A 529 -0.34 -25.16 46.17
C LYS A 529 -1.27 -24.52 47.23
N SER A 530 -2.07 -23.49 46.94
CA SER A 530 -2.42 -22.69 45.73
C SER A 530 -2.65 -21.22 46.19
N SER A 531 -2.57 -20.13 45.43
CA SER A 531 -3.20 -19.84 44.13
C SER A 531 -2.79 -18.45 43.60
N SER A 532 -2.83 -18.24 42.28
CA SER A 532 -3.52 -17.09 41.64
C SER A 532 -3.58 -17.30 40.12
N SER A 533 -4.70 -16.91 39.52
CA SER A 533 -4.89 -16.73 38.08
C SER A 533 -4.68 -15.27 37.68
N GLU A 534 -4.56 -15.03 36.35
CA GLU A 534 -4.72 -13.73 35.64
C GLU A 534 -3.67 -12.63 35.93
N SER A 535 -3.20 -11.83 34.95
CA SER A 535 -3.39 -11.79 33.48
C SER A 535 -2.36 -10.83 32.83
N GLU A 536 -1.99 -11.06 31.55
CA GLU A 536 -1.57 -10.09 30.49
C GLU A 536 -0.34 -9.13 30.76
N ASP A 537 0.54 -8.76 29.80
CA ASP A 537 0.74 -9.14 28.39
C ASP A 537 2.16 -8.73 27.87
N GLU A 538 2.50 -9.12 26.62
CA GLU A 538 3.61 -8.66 25.72
C GLU A 538 5.07 -8.85 26.22
N GLU A 539 5.90 -9.76 25.67
CA GLU A 539 6.48 -9.95 24.31
C GLU A 539 7.83 -9.20 24.04
N GLU A 540 8.94 -9.95 24.11
CA GLU A 540 10.16 -9.73 23.30
C GLU A 540 10.61 -11.09 22.70
N GLU A 541 11.02 -11.11 21.42
CA GLU A 541 11.54 -12.30 20.76
C GLU A 541 13.04 -12.52 21.07
N GLU A 542 13.44 -13.79 21.29
CA GLU A 542 14.80 -14.23 21.01
C GLU A 542 14.80 -15.37 19.98
N SER A 543 15.81 -15.35 19.13
CA SER A 543 16.14 -16.39 18.16
C SER A 543 16.81 -17.60 18.81
N GLU A 544 16.56 -18.81 18.31
CA GLU A 544 17.67 -19.69 17.86
C GLU A 544 17.22 -20.91 17.02
N ASP A 545 18.16 -21.29 16.17
CA ASP A 545 18.40 -22.47 15.32
C ASP A 545 17.44 -23.69 15.19
N SER A 546 17.18 -23.99 13.91
CA SER A 546 17.17 -25.30 13.24
C SER A 546 16.61 -26.56 13.94
N GLU A 547 15.38 -26.93 13.57
CA GLU A 547 14.99 -28.34 13.39
C GLU A 547 14.21 -28.56 12.08
N VAL A 548 14.22 -29.81 11.58
CA VAL A 548 13.71 -30.20 10.25
C VAL A 548 12.37 -30.92 10.40
N GLU A 549 11.26 -30.31 9.95
CA GLU A 549 9.96 -30.99 9.89
C GLU A 549 9.20 -30.83 8.56
N LEU A 550 8.34 -31.82 8.30
CA LEU A 550 7.65 -32.10 7.04
C LEU A 550 6.26 -31.43 6.95
N PRO A 551 5.69 -31.25 5.74
CA PRO A 551 4.61 -30.26 5.53
C PRO A 551 3.22 -30.71 6.01
N ALA A 552 2.58 -29.88 6.84
CA ALA A 552 1.18 -30.03 7.23
C ALA A 552 0.19 -29.40 6.23
N ASP A 553 -0.69 -30.22 5.67
CA ASP A 553 -1.76 -29.82 4.75
C ASP A 553 -2.95 -29.16 5.51
N LYS A 554 -3.11 -27.83 5.41
CA LYS A 554 -4.36 -27.14 5.81
C LYS A 554 -5.22 -26.81 4.59
N LYS A 555 -6.29 -27.58 4.38
CA LYS A 555 -7.32 -27.30 3.37
C LYS A 555 -8.25 -26.16 3.81
N ARG A 556 -8.52 -25.30 2.83
CA ARG A 556 -9.54 -24.24 2.77
C ARG A 556 -10.82 -24.56 3.56
N ARG A 557 -11.24 -23.65 4.44
CA ARG A 557 -12.66 -23.51 4.83
C ARG A 557 -13.39 -22.79 3.69
N GLY A 558 -14.29 -23.49 3.02
CA GLY A 558 -15.38 -22.89 2.25
C GLY A 558 -16.63 -22.84 3.13
N THR A 559 -17.43 -21.80 3.01
CA THR A 559 -18.66 -21.60 3.77
C THR A 559 -19.77 -22.56 3.32
N LEU A 560 -20.44 -23.20 4.28
CA LEU A 560 -21.73 -23.86 4.07
C LEU A 560 -22.71 -23.44 5.16
N LYS A 561 -23.99 -23.35 4.76
CA LYS A 561 -25.05 -22.65 5.50
C LYS A 561 -25.55 -23.44 6.72
N ALA A 562 -26.11 -22.72 7.68
CA ALA A 562 -26.71 -23.26 8.89
C ALA A 562 -27.95 -24.12 8.60
N VAL A 563 -27.98 -25.32 9.20
CA VAL A 563 -29.17 -26.17 9.38
C VAL A 563 -28.99 -26.92 10.72
N ASP A 564 -30.06 -26.94 11.53
CA ASP A 564 -30.34 -27.75 12.73
C ASP A 564 -29.38 -27.68 13.94
N SER A 565 -29.70 -26.78 14.86
CA SER A 565 -29.04 -26.53 16.15
C SER A 565 -29.40 -27.52 17.29
N GLU A 566 -30.25 -28.52 17.04
CA GLU A 566 -30.73 -29.44 18.09
C GLU A 566 -29.93 -30.74 18.17
N ARG A 567 -29.29 -31.17 17.07
CA ARG A 567 -28.56 -32.46 17.03
C ARG A 567 -27.22 -32.44 17.77
N PHE A 568 -26.70 -31.25 18.11
CA PHE A 568 -25.45 -31.07 18.86
C PHE A 568 -25.61 -31.10 20.40
N LYS A 569 -26.84 -30.97 20.92
CA LYS A 569 -27.10 -30.95 22.38
C LYS A 569 -27.18 -32.33 23.04
N LEU A 570 -27.08 -33.41 22.25
CA LEU A 570 -27.16 -34.81 22.72
C LEU A 570 -25.79 -35.50 22.88
N LEU A 571 -24.68 -34.81 22.59
CA LEU A 571 -23.32 -35.38 22.65
C LEU A 571 -22.50 -34.95 23.88
N TYR A 572 -23.05 -34.09 24.74
CA TYR A 572 -22.44 -33.67 26.01
C TYR A 572 -23.48 -33.73 27.12
N LYS A 573 -23.75 -34.94 27.61
CA LYS A 573 -24.31 -35.15 28.94
C LYS A 573 -23.90 -36.51 29.49
N ASN A 574 -23.09 -36.44 30.55
CA ASN A 574 -22.78 -37.48 31.52
C ASN A 574 -22.03 -38.71 30.97
N ASP A 575 -20.72 -38.76 31.25
CA ASP A 575 -20.02 -39.95 31.78
C ASP A 575 -18.64 -39.52 32.31
N GLU A 576 -18.66 -38.62 33.29
CA GLU A 576 -17.56 -38.44 34.25
C GLU A 576 -18.06 -39.04 35.57
N ASN A 577 -17.37 -40.05 36.13
CA ASN A 577 -17.25 -40.37 37.58
C ASN A 577 -16.68 -41.76 37.95
N GLU A 578 -16.21 -42.63 37.04
CA GLU A 578 -15.64 -43.95 37.44
C GLU A 578 -14.16 -44.22 37.13
N ASP A 579 -13.49 -43.45 36.25
CA ASP A 579 -12.12 -43.81 35.81
C ASP A 579 -10.98 -43.23 36.67
N GLU A 580 -11.18 -42.19 37.49
CA GLU A 580 -10.08 -41.38 38.06
C GLU A 580 -9.15 -42.11 39.06
N SER A 581 -9.52 -43.30 39.56
CA SER A 581 -8.74 -44.04 40.57
C SER A 581 -7.87 -45.19 40.02
N ILE A 582 -7.42 -45.12 38.76
CA ILE A 582 -6.52 -46.13 38.15
C ILE A 582 -5.18 -45.49 37.75
N PRO A 583 -4.02 -46.03 38.18
CA PRO A 583 -2.72 -45.49 37.82
C PRO A 583 -2.48 -45.53 36.30
N VAL A 584 -1.84 -44.48 35.78
CA VAL A 584 -1.64 -44.22 34.34
C VAL A 584 -1.01 -45.41 33.59
N GLU A 585 -0.16 -46.18 34.26
CA GLU A 585 0.53 -47.34 33.72
C GLU A 585 -0.40 -48.51 33.33
N GLU A 586 -1.52 -48.70 34.03
CA GLU A 586 -2.52 -49.73 33.69
C GLU A 586 -3.46 -49.29 32.56
N ARG A 587 -3.78 -47.98 32.47
CA ARG A 587 -4.53 -47.45 31.33
C ARG A 587 -3.76 -47.62 30.01
N LEU A 588 -2.45 -47.38 30.04
CA LEU A 588 -1.57 -47.51 28.86
C LEU A 588 -1.45 -48.96 28.34
N LYS A 589 -1.50 -49.97 29.23
CA LYS A 589 -1.44 -51.39 28.84
C LYS A 589 -2.71 -51.89 28.14
N LYS A 590 -3.86 -51.22 28.33
CA LYS A 590 -5.15 -51.63 27.74
C LYS A 590 -5.43 -51.04 26.35
N THR A 591 -4.73 -49.98 25.93
CA THR A 591 -5.13 -49.19 24.75
C THR A 591 -4.35 -49.46 23.46
N HIS A 592 -3.18 -50.13 23.50
CA HIS A 592 -2.37 -50.37 22.29
C HIS A 592 -1.61 -51.71 22.28
N GLU A 593 -1.88 -52.56 21.28
CA GLU A 593 -1.19 -53.86 21.06
C GLU A 593 0.25 -53.76 20.51
N SER A 594 0.79 -52.56 20.30
CA SER A 594 2.06 -52.33 19.60
C SER A 594 3.14 -51.71 20.49
N PHE A 595 3.55 -52.44 21.54
CA PHE A 595 4.66 -52.10 22.42
C PHE A 595 5.89 -52.97 22.12
N LYS A 596 7.08 -52.37 21.97
CA LYS A 596 8.36 -53.08 21.86
C LYS A 596 9.47 -52.32 22.59
N GLU A 597 9.99 -52.91 23.67
CA GLU A 597 11.27 -52.50 24.26
C GLU A 597 12.44 -53.17 23.54
N SER A 598 13.55 -52.45 23.43
CA SER A 598 14.85 -53.00 23.04
C SER A 598 15.96 -52.34 23.86
N ASN A 599 16.76 -53.14 24.56
CA ASN A 599 17.87 -52.64 25.37
C ASN A 599 19.11 -52.39 24.50
N ALA A 600 19.64 -51.16 24.54
CA ALA A 600 20.95 -50.84 23.99
C ALA A 600 22.05 -51.15 25.03
N ALA A 601 23.24 -51.53 24.57
CA ALA A 601 24.32 -52.08 25.41
C ALA A 601 25.05 -51.08 26.34
N ALA A 602 24.44 -49.93 26.65
CA ALA A 602 25.03 -48.85 27.45
C ALA A 602 24.03 -48.23 28.45
N GLY A 603 23.15 -49.04 29.03
CA GLY A 603 22.27 -48.65 30.14
C GLY A 603 21.05 -47.79 29.79
N ASN A 604 21.04 -47.09 28.65
CA ASN A 604 19.90 -46.27 28.23
C ASN A 604 18.77 -47.12 27.62
N LYS A 605 17.58 -47.07 28.23
CA LYS A 605 16.33 -47.55 27.62
C LYS A 605 15.87 -46.56 26.54
N VAL A 606 15.56 -47.06 25.35
CA VAL A 606 14.94 -46.28 24.27
C VAL A 606 13.57 -46.89 23.98
N VAL A 607 12.52 -46.08 24.15
CA VAL A 607 11.13 -46.45 23.80
C VAL A 607 10.82 -45.85 22.45
N THR A 608 10.38 -46.66 21.48
CA THR A 608 9.96 -46.18 20.16
C THR A 608 8.50 -46.51 19.90
N TRP A 609 7.74 -45.49 19.49
CA TRP A 609 6.34 -45.61 19.14
C TRP A 609 6.20 -45.59 17.62
N THR A 610 5.40 -46.50 17.05
CA THR A 610 5.02 -46.42 15.64
C THR A 610 3.52 -46.15 15.55
N THR A 611 3.15 -44.99 15.04
CA THR A 611 1.75 -44.63 14.85
C THR A 611 1.18 -45.40 13.66
N GLY A 612 0.27 -46.34 13.94
CA GLY A 612 -0.45 -47.07 12.90
C GLY A 612 -1.23 -46.10 12.00
N LYS A 613 -0.95 -46.12 10.69
CA LYS A 613 -1.74 -45.36 9.71
C LYS A 613 -3.20 -45.83 9.77
N SER A 614 -4.13 -44.88 9.89
CA SER A 614 -5.58 -45.16 9.79
C SER A 614 -5.92 -46.02 8.56
N GLU A 615 -6.85 -46.97 8.70
CA GLU A 615 -7.30 -47.81 7.58
C GLU A 615 -7.79 -47.02 6.35
N LYS A 616 -8.36 -45.83 6.56
CA LYS A 616 -8.79 -44.95 5.47
C LYS A 616 -7.59 -44.38 4.69
N ALA A 617 -6.43 -44.28 5.32
CA ALA A 617 -5.19 -43.86 4.67
C ALA A 617 -4.50 -45.02 3.95
N SER A 618 -4.51 -46.25 4.51
CA SER A 618 -3.96 -47.43 3.81
C SER A 618 -4.76 -47.76 2.55
N LYS A 619 -6.10 -47.83 2.64
CA LYS A 619 -6.99 -48.08 1.49
C LYS A 619 -6.78 -47.05 0.36
N ARG A 620 -6.68 -45.75 0.68
CA ARG A 620 -6.32 -44.71 -0.31
C ARG A 620 -4.92 -44.87 -0.92
N GLU A 621 -3.96 -45.34 -0.14
CA GLU A 621 -2.60 -45.58 -0.61
C GLU A 621 -2.51 -46.82 -1.53
N GLU A 622 -3.34 -47.82 -1.29
CA GLU A 622 -3.55 -48.99 -2.15
C GLU A 622 -4.28 -48.65 -3.45
N GLU A 623 -5.40 -47.91 -3.38
CA GLU A 623 -6.11 -47.37 -4.55
C GLU A 623 -5.17 -46.55 -5.45
N ARG A 624 -4.35 -45.67 -4.84
CA ARG A 624 -3.33 -44.88 -5.55
C ARG A 624 -2.27 -45.76 -6.21
N LYS A 625 -1.83 -46.83 -5.55
CA LYS A 625 -0.87 -47.80 -6.12
C LYS A 625 -1.50 -48.63 -7.25
N ALA A 626 -2.78 -48.98 -7.15
CA ALA A 626 -3.53 -49.66 -8.21
C ALA A 626 -3.64 -48.77 -9.46
N HIS A 627 -4.13 -47.53 -9.31
CA HIS A 627 -4.22 -46.55 -10.40
C HIS A 627 -2.87 -46.25 -11.07
N MET A 628 -1.77 -46.20 -10.29
CA MET A 628 -0.42 -46.05 -10.86
C MET A 628 0.04 -47.30 -11.63
N LYS A 629 -0.31 -48.51 -11.19
CA LYS A 629 -0.05 -49.76 -11.92
C LYS A 629 -0.89 -49.86 -13.20
N GLU A 630 -2.14 -49.39 -13.19
CA GLU A 630 -2.98 -49.29 -14.39
C GLU A 630 -2.39 -48.30 -15.39
N ARG A 631 -2.02 -47.09 -14.95
CA ARG A 631 -1.31 -46.11 -15.80
C ARG A 631 -0.01 -46.67 -16.38
N ALA A 632 0.72 -47.50 -15.62
CA ALA A 632 1.92 -48.17 -16.13
C ALA A 632 1.60 -49.21 -17.22
N LYS A 633 0.53 -50.01 -17.04
CA LYS A 633 0.04 -50.97 -18.06
C LYS A 633 -0.50 -50.29 -19.32
N CYS A 634 -1.14 -49.12 -19.20
CA CYS A 634 -1.69 -48.37 -20.34
C CYS A 634 -0.64 -47.58 -21.15
N ARG A 635 0.63 -47.51 -20.70
CA ARG A 635 1.70 -46.86 -21.46
C ARG A 635 2.14 -47.74 -22.64
N ARG A 636 1.66 -47.40 -23.85
CA ARG A 636 2.25 -47.91 -25.10
C ARG A 636 3.72 -47.46 -25.21
N PRO A 637 4.68 -48.34 -25.49
CA PRO A 637 6.08 -47.95 -25.63
C PRO A 637 6.31 -47.16 -26.92
N ALA A 638 6.81 -45.93 -26.80
CA ALA A 638 7.15 -45.06 -27.93
C ALA A 638 8.45 -45.55 -28.63
N LYS A 639 8.33 -46.56 -29.49
CA LYS A 639 9.46 -47.16 -30.24
C LYS A 639 9.91 -46.39 -31.49
N TYR A 640 9.29 -45.24 -31.80
CA TYR A 640 9.50 -44.49 -33.05
C TYR A 640 9.90 -43.02 -32.87
N ILE A 641 10.76 -42.74 -31.89
CA ILE A 641 11.57 -41.51 -31.89
C ILE A 641 13.03 -41.95 -31.88
N LYS A 642 13.63 -42.06 -33.08
CA LYS A 642 15.09 -42.05 -33.20
C LYS A 642 15.58 -40.64 -32.87
N LYS A 643 16.73 -40.57 -32.21
CA LYS A 643 17.40 -39.32 -31.80
C LYS A 643 17.71 -38.43 -32.99
#